data_AF-A0A5R1P4C2-F1
#
_entry.id   AF-A0A5R1P4C2-F1
#
_cell.length_a   1.000
_cell.length_b   1.000
_cell.length_c   1.000
_cell.angle_alpha   90.00
_cell.angle_beta   90.00
_cell.angle_gamma   90.00
#
_symmetry.space_group_name_H-M   'P 1'
#
loop_
_entity.id
_entity.type
_entity.pdbx_description
1 polymer ?
#
loop_
_entity_poly.entity_id
_entity_poly.type
_entity_poly.pdbx_seq_one_letter_code
_entity_poly.pdbx_strand_id
1 'polypeptide(L)'
;MKAIRKFTVRAVLPEPLAALEELAGNLRWSWHEPTRQLFEHIAPELWREIGTDPVALLGAVDPRRLDDLAQDHDYVAEVNATRDGLRDYLEQPRWYQGLEGEKPAAIAYFSPEFGIAAALPQYSGGLGILAGDHLKSASDLGLPLVGVGLFYRAGYFSQAISPDGWQMESYPLLDPDGLPLAVLRRADGSAVQVSLALPDDRTLHARIWQAKVGRVRLLLLDADIPENADDLRLVTDRLYGGGGEHRLLQELLLGIGGARAVKLWSSLHGLPEPEVFHTNEGHAGFLGLERISSLIGEGLSFQEALQVARAGTVFTTHTPVAAGIDRFERSLVRRYFGTDLLPGVDVEDLLALGAESYAGGSNDVFNMAIMGLRLGQHANGVSTLHGEVSRRMFNGLWPGFDSADVPITSITNGVHAQSWTDPALKSLAHTKLGTSDTTTANWASADVSNQDLWSVRGQMRLQFVEDARRRLLNAWRDQNPGGIPPTWINRVFDPNVLTIGFARRVPTYKRLTLMLHDPERLRALLLHPEHPIQIVIAGKSHPADEEGKRLIQKIVQFAADPALRTRIAFLPDYNIAMAQLMYPGTDVWLNNPLRPLEACGTSGMKAALNGALNLSILDGWWPEYYDGKNGWAIPSADSAGDSAERDRLEAEALYDLIEHQVAPTFYERNADDVPERWVSNIRHTLATLSPALSADRMVSEYVQRLYRPAGHYEGLMSANNYRAARELAAWKGRIVSAWPQVAVTHVESGGVSSVPEVGDDLHLRAHVQLGGLAAEDVTVEVVYGKSLGTDELRDVAIQALEPAPLKEASTGGATLFTGTVELDRAGAFGYTVRVVPRNDLLISPAEMGLVAVAN
;
A
#
# COMPACT_ATOMS: atom_id res chain seq x y z
N MET A 1 -32.94 -14.68 -23.91
CA MET A 1 -32.14 -15.93 -23.82
C MET A 1 -30.88 -15.64 -23.02
N LYS A 2 -30.39 -16.56 -22.17
CA LYS A 2 -29.11 -16.42 -21.46
C LYS A 2 -28.05 -17.30 -22.13
N ALA A 3 -26.84 -16.80 -22.32
CA ALA A 3 -25.75 -17.58 -22.90
C ALA A 3 -25.33 -18.70 -21.93
N ILE A 4 -25.20 -19.94 -22.42
CA ILE A 4 -24.74 -21.11 -21.65
C ILE A 4 -23.23 -21.03 -21.37
N ARG A 5 -22.47 -20.45 -22.29
CA ARG A 5 -21.04 -20.18 -22.18
C ARG A 5 -20.73 -18.91 -22.96
N LYS A 6 -19.93 -18.01 -22.38
CA LYS A 6 -19.33 -16.87 -23.08
C LYS A 6 -17.92 -17.27 -23.51
N PHE A 7 -17.55 -16.92 -24.73
CA PHE A 7 -16.19 -17.02 -25.24
C PHE A 7 -15.98 -15.89 -26.25
N THR A 8 -14.80 -15.29 -26.24
CA THR A 8 -14.46 -14.19 -27.14
C THR A 8 -13.86 -14.74 -28.43
N VAL A 9 -14.49 -14.47 -29.57
CA VAL A 9 -13.93 -14.79 -30.90
C VAL A 9 -13.10 -13.57 -31.34
N ARG A 10 -11.79 -13.74 -31.45
CA ARG A 10 -10.89 -12.66 -31.86
C ARG A 10 -10.91 -12.49 -33.38
N ALA A 11 -10.99 -11.26 -33.86
CA ALA A 11 -10.73 -10.97 -35.27
C ALA A 11 -9.27 -11.30 -35.59
N VAL A 12 -9.00 -11.92 -36.75
CA VAL A 12 -7.63 -12.06 -37.23
C VAL A 12 -7.17 -10.67 -37.65
N LEU A 13 -6.18 -10.12 -36.96
CA LEU A 13 -5.61 -8.82 -37.32
C LEU A 13 -4.92 -8.94 -38.70
N PRO A 14 -5.14 -7.97 -39.61
CA PRO A 14 -4.33 -7.85 -40.81
C PRO A 14 -2.84 -7.79 -40.46
N GLU A 15 -1.98 -8.40 -41.28
CA GLU A 15 -0.53 -8.43 -41.04
C GLU A 15 0.08 -7.05 -40.73
N PRO A 16 -0.28 -5.95 -41.43
CA PRO A 16 0.23 -4.61 -41.10
C PRO A 16 -0.10 -4.12 -39.68
N LEU A 17 -1.16 -4.65 -39.06
CA LEU A 17 -1.65 -4.26 -37.73
C LEU A 17 -1.36 -5.31 -36.65
N ALA A 18 -0.58 -6.36 -36.94
CA ALA A 18 -0.28 -7.44 -35.99
C ALA A 18 0.34 -6.94 -34.67
N ALA A 19 1.04 -5.81 -34.70
CA ALA A 19 1.61 -5.15 -33.53
C ALA A 19 0.59 -4.71 -32.47
N LEU A 20 -0.68 -4.50 -32.86
CA LEU A 20 -1.76 -4.17 -31.91
C LEU A 20 -1.98 -5.26 -30.86
N GLU A 21 -1.74 -6.54 -31.20
CA GLU A 21 -1.86 -7.65 -30.24
C GLU A 21 -0.78 -7.57 -29.15
N GLU A 22 0.46 -7.25 -29.53
CA GLU A 22 1.57 -7.05 -28.59
C GLU A 22 1.31 -5.86 -27.66
N LEU A 23 0.80 -4.75 -28.22
CA LEU A 23 0.45 -3.54 -27.48
C LEU A 23 -0.73 -3.77 -26.52
N ALA A 24 -1.79 -4.43 -26.97
CA ALA A 24 -2.96 -4.75 -26.14
C ALA A 24 -2.61 -5.73 -25.00
N GLY A 25 -1.71 -6.68 -25.28
CA GLY A 25 -1.27 -7.71 -24.32
C GLY A 25 -0.29 -7.23 -23.24
N ASN A 26 0.16 -5.98 -23.26
CA ASN A 26 0.99 -5.40 -22.21
C ASN A 26 0.28 -4.23 -21.53
N LEU A 27 -0.04 -4.37 -20.24
CA LEU A 27 -0.81 -3.40 -19.45
C LEU A 27 -0.18 -2.02 -19.36
N ARG A 28 1.06 -1.81 -19.83
CA ARG A 28 1.66 -0.47 -20.00
C ARG A 28 0.76 0.50 -20.74
N TRP A 29 -0.08 0.03 -21.67
CA TRP A 29 -1.08 0.87 -22.33
C TRP A 29 -1.95 1.66 -21.32
N SER A 30 -2.18 1.13 -20.12
CA SER A 30 -3.03 1.80 -19.11
C SER A 30 -2.41 3.04 -18.47
N TRP A 31 -1.10 3.28 -18.66
CA TRP A 31 -0.41 4.51 -18.23
C TRP A 31 0.47 5.12 -19.32
N HIS A 32 0.35 4.66 -20.56
CA HIS A 32 1.08 5.18 -21.71
C HIS A 32 0.12 5.78 -22.73
N GLU A 33 0.02 7.11 -22.70
CA GLU A 33 -0.97 7.88 -23.45
C GLU A 33 -0.94 7.64 -24.97
N PRO A 34 0.23 7.62 -25.66
CA PRO A 34 0.26 7.33 -27.10
C PRO A 34 -0.37 5.98 -27.47
N THR A 35 -0.18 4.95 -26.63
CA THR A 35 -0.80 3.64 -26.87
C THR A 35 -2.32 3.69 -26.69
N ARG A 36 -2.83 4.47 -25.74
CA ARG A 36 -4.29 4.63 -25.56
C ARG A 36 -4.93 5.33 -26.75
N GLN A 37 -4.28 6.38 -27.25
CA GLN A 37 -4.75 7.16 -28.40
C GLN A 37 -4.82 6.31 -29.67
N LEU A 38 -3.85 5.40 -29.87
CA LEU A 38 -3.90 4.43 -30.97
C LEU A 38 -5.15 3.56 -30.95
N PHE A 39 -5.55 3.06 -29.78
CA PHE A 39 -6.75 2.23 -29.65
C PHE A 39 -8.04 3.07 -29.74
N GLU A 40 -8.04 4.27 -29.17
CA GLU A 40 -9.17 5.18 -29.29
C GLU A 40 -9.45 5.56 -30.76
N HIS A 41 -8.40 5.79 -31.56
CA HIS A 41 -8.51 6.09 -32.99
C HIS A 41 -9.28 5.02 -33.80
N ILE A 42 -9.19 3.75 -33.39
CA ILE A 42 -9.84 2.65 -34.12
C ILE A 42 -11.36 2.86 -34.17
N ALA A 43 -11.96 3.11 -33.01
CA ALA A 43 -13.40 3.34 -32.86
C ALA A 43 -13.70 4.11 -31.56
N PRO A 44 -13.73 5.46 -31.58
CA PRO A 44 -13.82 6.29 -30.38
C PRO A 44 -15.10 6.07 -29.54
N GLU A 45 -16.23 5.82 -30.18
CA GLU A 45 -17.50 5.51 -29.50
C GLU A 45 -17.41 4.16 -28.79
N LEU A 46 -17.00 3.12 -29.52
CA LEU A 46 -16.88 1.76 -28.99
C LEU A 46 -15.85 1.70 -27.86
N TRP A 47 -14.71 2.38 -28.01
CA TRP A 47 -13.66 2.52 -26.99
C TRP A 47 -14.19 3.00 -25.65
N ARG A 48 -15.12 3.98 -25.67
CA ARG A 48 -15.78 4.50 -24.47
C ARG A 48 -16.80 3.52 -23.91
N GLU A 49 -17.56 2.84 -24.76
CA GLU A 49 -18.59 1.87 -24.35
C GLU A 49 -18.00 0.64 -23.66
N ILE A 50 -16.86 0.14 -24.15
CA ILE A 50 -16.16 -1.04 -23.63
C ILE A 50 -15.21 -0.74 -22.46
N GLY A 51 -15.20 0.51 -21.96
CA GLY A 51 -14.44 0.88 -20.76
C GLY A 51 -12.94 1.03 -20.98
N THR A 52 -12.50 1.45 -22.18
CA THR A 52 -11.09 1.72 -22.52
C THR A 52 -10.17 0.50 -22.40
N ASP A 53 -10.65 -0.66 -22.84
CA ASP A 53 -9.93 -1.93 -22.85
C ASP A 53 -9.52 -2.33 -24.28
N PRO A 54 -8.22 -2.32 -24.62
CA PRO A 54 -7.73 -2.73 -25.93
C PRO A 54 -8.14 -4.15 -26.34
N VAL A 55 -8.18 -5.10 -25.41
CA VAL A 55 -8.52 -6.51 -25.71
C VAL A 55 -9.99 -6.62 -26.07
N ALA A 56 -10.86 -5.98 -25.31
CA ALA A 56 -12.29 -5.94 -25.60
C ALA A 56 -12.58 -5.20 -26.93
N LEU A 57 -11.85 -4.12 -27.22
CA LEU A 57 -12.01 -3.35 -28.45
C LEU A 57 -11.69 -4.21 -29.69
N LEU A 58 -10.54 -4.88 -29.68
CA LEU A 58 -10.13 -5.75 -30.79
C LEU A 58 -11.04 -6.97 -30.96
N GLY A 59 -11.73 -7.39 -29.90
CA GLY A 59 -12.76 -8.44 -29.95
C GLY A 59 -14.13 -7.97 -30.46
N ALA A 60 -14.40 -6.65 -30.46
CA ALA A 60 -15.72 -6.09 -30.76
C ALA A 60 -15.76 -5.24 -32.04
N VAL A 61 -14.62 -4.74 -32.51
CA VAL A 61 -14.54 -3.89 -33.71
C VAL A 61 -14.91 -4.66 -34.99
N ASP A 62 -15.57 -3.97 -35.94
CA ASP A 62 -15.87 -4.53 -37.27
C ASP A 62 -14.55 -4.81 -38.03
N PRO A 63 -14.32 -6.04 -38.52
CA PRO A 63 -13.13 -6.38 -39.30
C PRO A 63 -12.85 -5.43 -40.47
N ARG A 64 -13.87 -4.88 -41.13
CA ARG A 64 -13.69 -3.93 -42.25
C ARG A 64 -12.96 -2.66 -41.81
N ARG A 65 -13.21 -2.19 -40.59
CA ARG A 65 -12.50 -1.01 -40.05
C ARG A 65 -11.01 -1.30 -39.86
N LEU A 66 -10.67 -2.53 -39.47
CA LEU A 66 -9.27 -2.96 -39.37
C LEU A 66 -8.62 -3.08 -40.76
N ASP A 67 -9.35 -3.56 -41.76
CA ASP A 67 -8.86 -3.62 -43.14
C ASP A 67 -8.61 -2.20 -43.71
N ASP A 68 -9.50 -1.25 -43.44
CA ASP A 68 -9.33 0.16 -43.84
C ASP A 68 -8.08 0.77 -43.18
N LEU A 69 -7.91 0.58 -41.86
CA LEU A 69 -6.74 1.06 -41.12
C LEU A 69 -5.44 0.37 -41.55
N ALA A 70 -5.50 -0.87 -42.03
CA ALA A 70 -4.34 -1.57 -42.56
C ALA A 70 -3.83 -0.97 -43.90
N GLN A 71 -4.68 -0.21 -44.60
CA GLN A 71 -4.30 0.55 -45.81
C GLN A 71 -3.85 1.98 -45.50
N ASP A 72 -4.07 2.46 -44.26
CA ASP A 72 -3.58 3.76 -43.81
C ASP A 72 -2.10 3.67 -43.39
N HIS A 73 -1.22 4.14 -44.28
CA HIS A 73 0.22 4.08 -44.06
C HIS A 73 0.68 4.87 -42.83
N ASP A 74 0.01 5.97 -42.49
CA ASP A 74 0.39 6.81 -41.35
C ASP A 74 0.02 6.11 -40.04
N TYR A 75 -1.20 5.55 -39.96
CA TYR A 75 -1.63 4.78 -38.80
C TYR A 75 -0.77 3.53 -38.59
N VAL A 76 -0.47 2.78 -39.65
CA VAL A 76 0.41 1.60 -39.58
C VAL A 76 1.82 1.99 -39.09
N ALA A 77 2.36 3.12 -39.56
CA ALA A 77 3.65 3.61 -39.09
C ALA A 77 3.63 3.97 -37.60
N GLU A 78 2.56 4.62 -37.12
CA GLU A 78 2.37 4.99 -35.71
C GLU A 78 2.25 3.75 -34.80
N VAL A 79 1.50 2.74 -35.23
CA VAL A 79 1.38 1.45 -34.53
C VAL A 79 2.74 0.77 -34.39
N ASN A 80 3.51 0.71 -35.48
CA ASN A 80 4.85 0.11 -35.46
C ASN A 80 5.83 0.90 -34.59
N ALA A 81 5.84 2.23 -34.69
CA ALA A 81 6.68 3.08 -33.85
C ALA A 81 6.34 2.94 -32.36
N THR A 82 5.06 2.81 -32.03
CA THR A 82 4.62 2.61 -30.64
C THR A 82 5.01 1.23 -30.10
N ARG A 83 4.96 0.19 -30.94
CA ARG A 83 5.51 -1.14 -30.60
C ARG A 83 7.00 -1.08 -30.36
N ASP A 84 7.76 -0.41 -31.22
CA ASP A 84 9.21 -0.30 -31.08
C ASP A 84 9.58 0.46 -29.80
N GLY A 85 8.85 1.54 -29.49
CA GLY A 85 8.96 2.24 -28.21
C GLY A 85 8.57 1.39 -26.99
N LEU A 86 7.66 0.42 -27.13
CA LEU A 86 7.41 -0.59 -26.09
C LEU A 86 8.61 -1.52 -25.93
N ARG A 87 9.19 -2.04 -27.02
CA ARG A 87 10.36 -2.94 -26.96
C ARG A 87 11.57 -2.26 -26.37
N ASP A 88 11.89 -1.04 -26.81
CA ASP A 88 12.89 -0.19 -26.17
C ASP A 88 12.58 0.00 -24.68
N TYR A 89 11.31 0.22 -24.36
CA TYR A 89 10.89 0.34 -22.98
C TYR A 89 11.14 -0.93 -22.16
N LEU A 90 11.11 -2.12 -22.75
CA LEU A 90 11.28 -3.40 -22.08
C LEU A 90 12.74 -3.86 -21.99
N GLU A 91 13.57 -3.50 -22.97
CA GLU A 91 14.91 -4.06 -23.14
C GLU A 91 16.04 -3.16 -22.61
N GLN A 92 15.88 -1.83 -22.69
CA GLN A 92 16.96 -0.90 -22.33
C GLN A 92 17.28 -0.91 -20.82
N PRO A 93 18.51 -0.63 -20.38
CA PRO A 93 18.80 -0.44 -18.96
C PRO A 93 17.95 0.71 -18.36
N ARG A 94 17.46 0.51 -17.15
CA ARG A 94 16.76 1.52 -16.33
C ARG A 94 17.58 1.85 -15.09
N TRP A 95 16.99 2.66 -14.19
CA TRP A 95 17.61 3.07 -12.94
C TRP A 95 18.23 1.90 -12.15
N TYR A 96 17.50 0.78 -12.01
CA TYR A 96 17.98 -0.36 -11.21
C TYR A 96 19.27 -0.98 -11.76
N GLN A 97 19.39 -1.08 -13.09
CA GLN A 97 20.59 -1.64 -13.73
C GLN A 97 21.82 -0.76 -13.46
N GLY A 98 21.64 0.56 -13.35
CA GLY A 98 22.71 1.53 -13.05
C GLY A 98 23.16 1.58 -11.59
N LEU A 99 22.50 0.90 -10.65
CA LEU A 99 22.90 0.88 -9.24
C LEU A 99 24.23 0.13 -9.03
N GLU A 100 25.12 0.72 -8.22
CA GLU A 100 26.38 0.14 -7.79
C GLU A 100 26.23 -0.74 -6.52
N GLY A 101 27.10 -1.74 -6.37
CA GLY A 101 27.15 -2.66 -5.23
C GLY A 101 26.13 -3.81 -5.30
N GLU A 102 26.06 -4.59 -4.22
CA GLU A 102 25.16 -5.74 -4.12
C GLU A 102 23.69 -5.32 -4.19
N LYS A 103 22.91 -6.06 -4.97
CA LYS A 103 21.46 -5.87 -5.16
C LYS A 103 20.81 -7.19 -5.58
N PRO A 104 19.54 -7.44 -5.19
CA PRO A 104 18.90 -8.72 -5.49
C PRO A 104 18.78 -9.02 -6.98
N ALA A 105 19.01 -10.27 -7.38
CA ALA A 105 18.79 -10.70 -8.77
C ALA A 105 17.30 -10.92 -9.09
N ALA A 106 16.47 -11.24 -8.08
CA ALA A 106 15.03 -11.38 -8.21
C ALA A 106 14.29 -11.05 -6.90
N ILE A 107 13.13 -10.41 -7.04
CA ILE A 107 12.26 -9.98 -5.92
C ILE A 107 10.85 -10.49 -6.20
N ALA A 108 10.19 -11.10 -5.21
CA ALA A 108 8.79 -11.49 -5.30
C ALA A 108 7.91 -10.63 -4.38
N TYR A 109 6.91 -9.97 -4.94
CA TYR A 109 5.99 -9.08 -4.23
C TYR A 109 4.59 -9.69 -4.18
N PHE A 110 4.13 -10.03 -2.98
CA PHE A 110 2.87 -10.72 -2.75
C PHE A 110 1.81 -9.75 -2.22
N SER A 111 0.64 -9.75 -2.85
CA SER A 111 -0.51 -8.97 -2.37
C SER A 111 -1.82 -9.69 -2.72
N PRO A 112 -2.85 -9.60 -1.86
CA PRO A 112 -4.16 -10.14 -2.21
C PRO A 112 -4.88 -9.32 -3.27
N GLU A 113 -4.44 -8.11 -3.61
CA GLU A 113 -5.07 -7.27 -4.63
C GLU A 113 -4.07 -6.45 -5.45
N PHE A 114 -4.39 -6.20 -6.73
CA PHE A 114 -3.63 -5.38 -7.66
C PHE A 114 -4.53 -4.48 -8.51
N GLY A 115 -4.41 -3.17 -8.30
CA GLY A 115 -5.11 -2.14 -9.04
C GLY A 115 -4.29 -1.60 -10.21
N ILE A 116 -4.15 -2.41 -11.28
CA ILE A 116 -3.33 -2.03 -12.44
C ILE A 116 -4.11 -1.12 -13.41
N ALA A 117 -5.24 -1.62 -13.91
CA ALA A 117 -6.07 -0.97 -14.91
C ALA A 117 -7.55 -1.28 -14.65
N ALA A 118 -8.45 -0.42 -15.11
CA ALA A 118 -9.90 -0.66 -15.00
C ALA A 118 -10.32 -1.98 -15.70
N ALA A 119 -9.65 -2.35 -16.78
CA ALA A 119 -9.87 -3.60 -17.52
C ALA A 119 -9.51 -4.86 -16.72
N LEU A 120 -8.69 -4.76 -15.67
CA LEU A 120 -8.33 -5.88 -14.80
C LEU A 120 -8.70 -5.55 -13.34
N PRO A 121 -9.98 -5.68 -12.95
CA PRO A 121 -10.50 -5.20 -11.66
C PRO A 121 -10.19 -6.16 -10.51
N GLN A 122 -8.90 -6.42 -10.27
CA GLN A 122 -8.38 -7.30 -9.22
C GLN A 122 -8.04 -6.54 -7.93
N TYR A 123 -8.88 -5.57 -7.55
CA TYR A 123 -8.68 -4.73 -6.38
C TYR A 123 -9.99 -4.23 -5.79
N SER A 124 -9.93 -3.76 -4.55
CA SER A 124 -11.08 -3.23 -3.83
C SER A 124 -10.79 -1.92 -3.08
N GLY A 125 -9.52 -1.53 -2.89
CA GLY A 125 -9.19 -0.32 -2.13
C GLY A 125 -7.75 0.15 -2.27
N GLY A 126 -7.30 0.91 -1.26
CA GLY A 126 -6.01 1.60 -1.28
C GLY A 126 -4.80 0.66 -1.30
N LEU A 127 -4.89 -0.52 -0.66
CA LEU A 127 -3.82 -1.54 -0.64
C LEU A 127 -3.53 -2.04 -2.06
N GLY A 128 -4.58 -2.39 -2.82
CA GLY A 128 -4.45 -2.88 -4.19
C GLY A 128 -4.03 -1.80 -5.17
N ILE A 129 -4.51 -0.56 -5.01
CA ILE A 129 -4.01 0.55 -5.83
C ILE A 129 -2.52 0.79 -5.54
N LEU A 130 -2.09 0.74 -4.29
CA LEU A 130 -0.67 0.87 -3.94
C LEU A 130 0.15 -0.27 -4.56
N ALA A 131 -0.30 -1.52 -4.42
CA ALA A 131 0.35 -2.67 -5.04
C ALA A 131 0.49 -2.49 -6.56
N GLY A 132 -0.54 -1.95 -7.21
CA GLY A 132 -0.51 -1.64 -8.64
C GLY A 132 0.46 -0.53 -9.00
N ASP A 133 0.47 0.58 -8.26
CA ASP A 133 1.43 1.68 -8.44
C ASP A 133 2.87 1.21 -8.17
N HIS A 134 3.07 0.33 -7.20
CA HIS A 134 4.35 -0.30 -6.89
C HIS A 134 4.86 -1.15 -8.05
N LEU A 135 4.00 -1.97 -8.68
CA LEU A 135 4.40 -2.75 -9.86
C LEU A 135 4.72 -1.87 -11.07
N LYS A 136 3.97 -0.78 -11.28
CA LYS A 136 4.20 0.17 -12.37
C LYS A 136 5.53 0.90 -12.19
N SER A 137 5.80 1.43 -10.99
CA SER A 137 7.08 2.05 -10.65
C SER A 137 8.24 1.05 -10.69
N ALA A 138 8.04 -0.18 -10.22
CA ALA A 138 9.05 -1.24 -10.35
C ALA A 138 9.38 -1.52 -11.82
N SER A 139 8.37 -1.47 -12.70
CA SER A 139 8.56 -1.59 -14.14
C SER A 139 9.32 -0.40 -14.73
N ASP A 140 8.96 0.83 -14.39
CA ASP A 140 9.61 2.05 -14.91
C ASP A 140 11.07 2.17 -14.45
N LEU A 141 11.35 1.77 -13.21
CA LEU A 141 12.70 1.73 -12.62
C LEU A 141 13.51 0.48 -13.03
N GLY A 142 12.87 -0.52 -13.63
CA GLY A 142 13.49 -1.75 -14.15
C GLY A 142 13.92 -2.76 -13.08
N LEU A 143 13.20 -2.85 -11.97
CA LEU A 143 13.46 -3.87 -10.94
C LEU A 143 13.19 -5.29 -11.48
N PRO A 144 13.98 -6.31 -11.07
CA PRO A 144 13.72 -7.70 -11.39
C PRO A 144 12.62 -8.27 -10.47
N LEU A 145 11.42 -7.71 -10.57
CA LEU A 145 10.31 -8.00 -9.66
C LEU A 145 9.21 -8.83 -10.35
N VAL A 146 8.71 -9.84 -9.64
CA VAL A 146 7.50 -10.60 -9.98
C VAL A 146 6.42 -10.34 -8.94
N GLY A 147 5.23 -9.94 -9.39
CA GLY A 147 4.05 -9.79 -8.54
C GLY A 147 3.28 -11.11 -8.43
N VAL A 148 2.69 -11.39 -7.27
CA VAL A 148 1.93 -12.61 -7.01
C VAL A 148 0.62 -12.27 -6.28
N GLY A 149 -0.49 -12.76 -6.83
CA GLY A 149 -1.83 -12.58 -6.29
C GLY A 149 -2.77 -13.73 -6.64
N LEU A 150 -4.05 -13.55 -6.34
CA LEU A 150 -5.13 -14.46 -6.77
C LEU A 150 -5.93 -13.82 -7.90
N PHE A 151 -6.47 -14.66 -8.80
CA PHE A 151 -7.42 -14.23 -9.80
C PHE A 151 -8.85 -14.39 -9.28
N TYR A 152 -9.45 -13.32 -8.78
CA TYR A 152 -10.83 -13.33 -8.30
C TYR A 152 -11.79 -13.14 -9.47
N ARG A 153 -12.65 -14.14 -9.69
CA ARG A 153 -13.57 -14.15 -10.85
C ARG A 153 -14.55 -13.00 -10.86
N ALA A 154 -15.04 -12.57 -9.70
CA ALA A 154 -15.96 -11.43 -9.59
C ALA A 154 -15.26 -10.10 -9.26
N GLY A 155 -13.92 -10.09 -9.17
CA GLY A 155 -13.19 -8.98 -8.57
C GLY A 155 -13.69 -8.70 -7.15
N TYR A 156 -14.01 -7.45 -6.84
CA TYR A 156 -14.67 -7.07 -5.59
C TYR A 156 -16.21 -7.14 -5.69
N PHE A 157 -16.84 -6.12 -6.27
CA PHE A 157 -18.24 -6.09 -6.72
C PHE A 157 -18.51 -4.83 -7.56
N SER A 158 -19.55 -4.88 -8.37
CA SER A 158 -20.12 -3.69 -9.02
C SER A 158 -21.25 -3.11 -8.17
N GLN A 159 -21.19 -1.80 -7.97
CA GLN A 159 -22.09 -1.06 -7.08
C GLN A 159 -23.20 -0.37 -7.86
N ALA A 160 -24.44 -0.54 -7.43
CA ALA A 160 -25.56 0.31 -7.81
C ALA A 160 -26.15 0.99 -6.57
N ILE A 161 -26.95 2.04 -6.77
CA ILE A 161 -27.67 2.72 -5.71
C ILE A 161 -29.17 2.54 -5.96
N SER A 162 -29.90 2.05 -4.96
CA SER A 162 -31.35 1.89 -5.05
C SER A 162 -32.07 3.25 -5.03
N PRO A 163 -33.36 3.32 -5.43
CA PRO A 163 -34.15 4.56 -5.34
C PRO A 163 -34.19 5.16 -3.93
N ASP A 164 -34.08 4.33 -2.88
CA ASP A 164 -34.13 4.74 -1.48
C ASP A 164 -32.75 5.16 -0.93
N GLY A 165 -31.73 5.15 -1.80
CA GLY A 165 -30.35 5.53 -1.52
C GLY A 165 -29.45 4.40 -1.01
N TRP A 166 -29.90 3.14 -1.01
CA TRP A 166 -29.11 2.02 -0.51
C TRP A 166 -28.08 1.53 -1.53
N GLN A 167 -26.91 1.13 -1.04
CA GLN A 167 -25.93 0.39 -1.84
C GLN A 167 -26.48 -1.00 -2.19
N MET A 168 -26.39 -1.36 -3.46
CA MET A 168 -26.70 -2.68 -4.00
C MET A 168 -25.45 -3.28 -4.65
N GLU A 169 -25.14 -4.53 -4.34
CA GLU A 169 -23.97 -5.22 -4.88
C GLU A 169 -24.36 -6.24 -5.96
N SER A 170 -23.56 -6.31 -7.02
CA SER A 170 -23.60 -7.39 -8.00
C SER A 170 -22.20 -7.95 -8.26
N TYR A 171 -22.14 -9.23 -8.64
CA TYR A 171 -20.89 -9.98 -8.82
C TYR A 171 -20.78 -10.50 -10.26
N PRO A 172 -20.55 -9.61 -11.25
CA PRO A 172 -20.35 -10.04 -12.62
C PRO A 172 -19.08 -10.90 -12.73
N LEU A 173 -19.21 -12.08 -13.33
CA LEU A 173 -18.06 -12.96 -13.56
C LEU A 173 -17.25 -12.45 -14.75
N LEU A 174 -15.95 -12.25 -14.51
CA LEU A 174 -14.96 -11.98 -15.53
C LEU A 174 -14.74 -13.22 -16.39
N ASP A 175 -14.56 -13.00 -17.69
CA ASP A 175 -14.10 -14.02 -18.63
C ASP A 175 -12.58 -13.88 -18.82
N PRO A 176 -11.74 -14.79 -18.26
CA PRO A 176 -10.29 -14.66 -18.34
C PRO A 176 -9.75 -14.60 -19.77
N ASP A 177 -10.42 -15.25 -20.73
CA ASP A 177 -9.97 -15.28 -22.13
C ASP A 177 -10.17 -13.92 -22.84
N GLY A 178 -11.04 -13.07 -22.28
CA GLY A 178 -11.26 -11.69 -22.70
C GLY A 178 -10.40 -10.66 -21.95
N LEU A 179 -9.53 -11.09 -21.04
CA LEU A 179 -8.62 -10.22 -20.28
C LEU A 179 -7.20 -10.26 -20.88
N PRO A 180 -6.33 -9.27 -20.55
CA PRO A 180 -4.91 -9.29 -20.94
C PRO A 180 -4.09 -10.30 -20.10
N LEU A 181 -4.56 -11.55 -20.06
CA LEU A 181 -3.99 -12.67 -19.32
C LEU A 181 -3.62 -13.80 -20.29
N ALA A 182 -2.55 -14.52 -19.96
CA ALA A 182 -2.19 -15.76 -20.61
C ALA A 182 -1.99 -16.86 -19.57
N VAL A 183 -2.35 -18.10 -19.88
CA VAL A 183 -2.04 -19.25 -19.02
C VAL A 183 -0.53 -19.49 -19.05
N LEU A 184 0.10 -19.71 -17.89
CA LEU A 184 1.46 -20.20 -17.82
C LEU A 184 1.49 -21.66 -18.29
N ARG A 185 2.28 -21.96 -19.32
CA ARG A 185 2.33 -23.29 -19.94
C ARG A 185 3.72 -23.89 -19.85
N ARG A 186 3.79 -25.21 -19.80
CA ARG A 186 5.03 -25.97 -20.00
C ARG A 186 5.37 -26.02 -21.50
N ALA A 187 6.56 -26.52 -21.82
CA ALA A 187 7.02 -26.68 -23.20
C ALA A 187 6.11 -27.61 -24.04
N ASP A 188 5.39 -28.54 -23.41
CA ASP A 188 4.42 -29.43 -24.06
C ASP A 188 3.04 -28.79 -24.30
N GLY A 189 2.86 -27.52 -23.91
CA GLY A 189 1.60 -26.78 -24.01
C GLY A 189 0.62 -27.02 -22.87
N SER A 190 0.90 -27.93 -21.94
CA SER A 190 0.05 -28.16 -20.75
C SER A 190 0.04 -26.95 -19.82
N ALA A 191 -1.09 -26.69 -19.17
CA ALA A 191 -1.19 -25.63 -18.18
C ALA A 191 -0.36 -26.00 -16.94
N VAL A 192 0.39 -25.03 -16.42
CA VAL A 192 1.08 -25.17 -15.14
C VAL A 192 0.04 -25.03 -14.02
N GLN A 193 0.12 -25.95 -13.07
CA GLN A 193 -0.74 -25.96 -11.89
C GLN A 193 0.12 -26.14 -10.64
N VAL A 194 -0.31 -25.53 -9.53
CA VAL A 194 0.18 -25.82 -8.18
C VAL A 194 -0.89 -26.59 -7.42
N SER A 195 -0.48 -27.36 -6.42
CA SER A 195 -1.39 -28.18 -5.61
C SER A 195 -1.06 -27.99 -4.13
N LEU A 196 -2.09 -27.93 -3.29
CA LEU A 196 -1.98 -27.84 -1.83
C LEU A 196 -2.73 -29.03 -1.21
N ALA A 197 -2.06 -29.80 -0.36
CA ALA A 197 -2.72 -30.82 0.44
C ALA A 197 -3.65 -30.15 1.47
N LEU A 198 -4.85 -30.68 1.60
CA LEU A 198 -5.88 -30.20 2.53
C LEU A 198 -6.29 -31.33 3.49
N PRO A 199 -6.98 -31.01 4.60
CA PRO A 199 -7.57 -32.03 5.46
C PRO A 199 -8.48 -33.00 4.70
N ASP A 200 -8.70 -34.18 5.28
CA ASP A 200 -9.60 -35.22 4.77
C ASP A 200 -9.19 -35.75 3.37
N ASP A 201 -7.89 -35.87 3.13
CA ASP A 201 -7.27 -36.35 1.88
C ASP A 201 -7.70 -35.55 0.62
N ARG A 202 -8.09 -34.29 0.83
CA ARG A 202 -8.46 -33.37 -0.25
C ARG A 202 -7.22 -32.67 -0.80
N THR A 203 -7.31 -32.18 -2.03
CA THR A 203 -6.26 -31.37 -2.64
C THR A 203 -6.89 -30.17 -3.34
N LEU A 204 -6.33 -28.98 -3.10
CA LEU A 204 -6.66 -27.77 -3.84
C LEU A 204 -5.65 -27.60 -4.97
N HIS A 205 -6.14 -27.60 -6.20
CA HIS A 205 -5.34 -27.29 -7.39
C HIS A 205 -5.57 -25.84 -7.81
N ALA A 206 -4.56 -25.20 -8.39
CA ALA A 206 -4.74 -23.88 -9.01
C ALA A 206 -3.90 -23.74 -10.27
N ARG A 207 -4.52 -23.23 -11.34
CA ARG A 207 -3.79 -22.82 -12.54
C ARG A 207 -3.17 -21.44 -12.33
N ILE A 208 -2.14 -21.12 -13.11
CA ILE A 208 -1.45 -19.83 -13.03
C ILE A 208 -1.72 -19.02 -14.29
N TRP A 209 -2.36 -17.87 -14.13
CA TRP A 209 -2.43 -16.81 -15.13
C TRP A 209 -1.23 -15.88 -15.01
N GLN A 210 -0.80 -15.30 -16.12
CA GLN A 210 0.23 -14.26 -16.16
C GLN A 210 -0.23 -13.02 -16.92
N ALA A 211 0.01 -11.85 -16.33
CA ALA A 211 -0.16 -10.54 -16.95
C ALA A 211 1.20 -9.85 -17.12
N LYS A 212 1.37 -9.07 -18.20
CA LYS A 212 2.53 -8.20 -18.42
C LYS A 212 2.21 -6.80 -17.90
N VAL A 213 2.82 -6.37 -16.81
CA VAL A 213 2.71 -5.01 -16.25
C VAL A 213 3.98 -4.25 -16.63
N GLY A 214 4.03 -3.76 -17.88
CA GLY A 214 5.28 -3.27 -18.45
C GLY A 214 6.33 -4.39 -18.48
N ARG A 215 7.41 -4.22 -17.71
CA ARG A 215 8.51 -5.17 -17.49
C ARG A 215 8.18 -6.23 -16.43
N VAL A 216 7.32 -5.90 -15.47
CA VAL A 216 6.99 -6.77 -14.35
C VAL A 216 6.01 -7.86 -14.80
N ARG A 217 6.25 -9.09 -14.34
CA ARG A 217 5.31 -10.20 -14.49
C ARG A 217 4.39 -10.25 -13.28
N LEU A 218 3.08 -10.31 -13.50
CA LEU A 218 2.10 -10.55 -12.43
C LEU A 218 1.50 -11.95 -12.59
N LEU A 219 1.70 -12.81 -11.60
CA LEU A 219 1.13 -14.16 -11.53
C LEU A 219 -0.17 -14.13 -10.71
N LEU A 220 -1.25 -14.66 -11.26
CA LEU A 220 -2.55 -14.74 -10.60
C LEU A 220 -3.03 -16.19 -10.54
N LEU A 221 -3.19 -16.72 -9.33
CA LEU A 221 -3.61 -18.10 -9.11
C LEU A 221 -5.13 -18.21 -9.16
N ASP A 222 -5.63 -19.26 -9.84
CA ASP A 222 -7.05 -19.48 -10.05
C ASP A 222 -7.45 -20.93 -9.73
N ALA A 223 -8.35 -21.07 -8.76
CA ALA A 223 -8.88 -22.36 -8.31
C ALA A 223 -10.12 -22.80 -9.10
N ASP A 224 -10.69 -21.96 -9.98
CA ASP A 224 -11.85 -22.34 -10.80
C ASP A 224 -11.43 -23.19 -12.00
N ILE A 225 -11.05 -24.44 -11.70
CA ILE A 225 -10.63 -25.44 -12.68
C ILE A 225 -11.36 -26.78 -12.47
N PRO A 226 -11.54 -27.57 -13.54
CA PRO A 226 -12.26 -28.84 -13.48
C PRO A 226 -11.76 -29.83 -12.41
N GLU A 227 -10.47 -29.81 -12.12
CA GLU A 227 -9.76 -30.68 -11.17
C GLU A 227 -10.22 -30.47 -9.72
N ASN A 228 -10.78 -29.31 -9.39
CA ASN A 228 -11.31 -29.02 -8.07
C ASN A 228 -12.79 -29.39 -7.93
N ALA A 229 -13.16 -29.80 -6.72
CA ALA A 229 -14.56 -29.87 -6.28
C ALA A 229 -15.21 -28.47 -6.26
N ASP A 230 -16.54 -28.42 -6.36
CA ASP A 230 -17.29 -27.17 -6.55
C ASP A 230 -17.05 -26.15 -5.42
N ASP A 231 -16.87 -26.59 -4.18
CA ASP A 231 -16.56 -25.71 -3.05
C ASP A 231 -15.13 -25.14 -3.12
N LEU A 232 -14.16 -25.91 -3.60
CA LEU A 232 -12.77 -25.45 -3.77
C LEU A 232 -12.61 -24.48 -4.94
N ARG A 233 -13.44 -24.59 -5.98
CA ARG A 233 -13.48 -23.58 -7.05
C ARG A 233 -13.88 -22.20 -6.54
N LEU A 234 -14.62 -22.14 -5.43
CA LEU A 234 -15.03 -20.87 -4.82
C LEU A 234 -13.90 -20.18 -4.08
N VAL A 235 -12.76 -20.82 -3.81
CA VAL A 235 -11.62 -20.16 -3.13
C VAL A 235 -11.22 -18.86 -3.84
N THR A 236 -11.32 -18.82 -5.18
CA THR A 236 -11.05 -17.62 -5.99
C THR A 236 -12.33 -16.96 -6.55
N ASP A 237 -13.46 -17.07 -5.85
CA ASP A 237 -14.75 -16.48 -6.28
C ASP A 237 -14.70 -14.94 -6.32
N ARG A 238 -14.35 -14.31 -5.19
CA ARG A 238 -14.34 -12.86 -5.01
C ARG A 238 -13.34 -12.42 -3.95
N LEU A 239 -12.86 -11.20 -4.13
CA LEU A 239 -11.91 -10.55 -3.24
C LEU A 239 -12.57 -10.21 -1.90
N TYR A 240 -11.93 -10.62 -0.79
CA TYR A 240 -12.47 -10.52 0.58
C TYR A 240 -13.85 -11.20 0.75
N GLY A 241 -14.10 -12.27 -0.02
CA GLY A 241 -15.29 -13.10 0.14
C GLY A 241 -15.18 -14.09 1.30
N GLY A 242 -16.33 -14.51 1.83
CA GLY A 242 -16.42 -15.55 2.85
C GLY A 242 -15.98 -15.11 4.25
N GLY A 243 -15.77 -16.10 5.13
CA GLY A 243 -15.27 -15.92 6.49
C GLY A 243 -14.67 -17.22 7.02
N GLY A 244 -13.83 -17.14 8.05
CA GLY A 244 -13.20 -18.30 8.69
C GLY A 244 -12.34 -19.12 7.71
N GLU A 245 -12.72 -20.38 7.48
CA GLU A 245 -11.98 -21.35 6.66
C GLU A 245 -11.82 -20.94 5.19
N HIS A 246 -12.83 -20.27 4.60
CA HIS A 246 -12.73 -19.77 3.22
C HIS A 246 -11.58 -18.76 3.06
N ARG A 247 -11.47 -17.86 4.03
CA ARG A 247 -10.42 -16.84 4.06
C ARG A 247 -9.05 -17.47 4.29
N LEU A 248 -8.96 -18.48 5.17
CA LEU A 248 -7.73 -19.24 5.37
C LEU A 248 -7.28 -19.92 4.07
N LEU A 249 -8.17 -20.57 3.32
CA LEU A 249 -7.86 -21.19 2.04
C LEU A 249 -7.32 -20.19 1.00
N GLN A 250 -7.88 -18.97 0.95
CA GLN A 250 -7.35 -17.90 0.10
C GLN A 250 -5.91 -17.53 0.49
N GLU A 251 -5.62 -17.37 1.77
CA GLU A 251 -4.30 -16.99 2.26
C GLU A 251 -3.28 -18.14 2.12
N LEU A 252 -3.70 -19.39 2.29
CA LEU A 252 -2.87 -20.57 2.01
C LEU A 252 -2.52 -20.63 0.51
N LEU A 253 -3.50 -20.44 -0.37
CA LEU A 253 -3.27 -20.43 -1.81
C LEU A 253 -2.36 -19.27 -2.23
N LEU A 254 -2.57 -18.07 -1.68
CA LEU A 254 -1.75 -16.90 -1.96
C LEU A 254 -0.30 -17.08 -1.47
N GLY A 255 -0.12 -17.52 -0.23
CA GLY A 255 1.21 -17.70 0.37
C GLY A 255 1.95 -18.92 -0.19
N ILE A 256 1.44 -20.12 0.07
CA ILE A 256 2.08 -21.39 -0.29
C ILE A 256 1.99 -21.62 -1.80
N GLY A 257 0.77 -21.53 -2.35
CA GLY A 257 0.56 -21.70 -3.79
C GLY A 257 1.34 -20.66 -4.61
N GLY A 258 1.36 -19.40 -4.15
CA GLY A 258 2.12 -18.34 -4.78
C GLY A 258 3.64 -18.55 -4.75
N ALA A 259 4.21 -19.00 -3.63
CA ALA A 259 5.64 -19.34 -3.55
C ALA A 259 6.00 -20.48 -4.52
N ARG A 260 5.18 -21.54 -4.60
CA ARG A 260 5.32 -22.63 -5.58
C ARG A 260 5.20 -22.11 -7.02
N ALA A 261 4.27 -21.20 -7.28
CA ALA A 261 4.05 -20.62 -8.60
C ALA A 261 5.25 -19.80 -9.09
N VAL A 262 5.85 -18.99 -8.22
CA VAL A 262 7.05 -18.21 -8.56
C VAL A 262 8.24 -19.13 -8.86
N LYS A 263 8.47 -20.15 -8.04
CA LYS A 263 9.54 -21.14 -8.27
C LYS A 263 9.40 -21.83 -9.63
N LEU A 264 8.18 -22.29 -9.96
CA LEU A 264 7.89 -22.89 -11.27
C LEU A 264 8.09 -21.89 -12.42
N TRP A 265 7.62 -20.65 -12.25
CA TRP A 265 7.77 -19.61 -13.26
C TRP A 265 9.24 -19.27 -13.52
N SER A 266 10.05 -19.09 -12.47
CA SER A 266 11.49 -18.84 -12.58
C SER A 266 12.19 -19.99 -13.29
N SER A 267 11.95 -21.24 -12.87
CA SER A 267 12.54 -22.44 -13.47
C SER A 267 12.21 -22.56 -14.96
N LEU A 268 10.93 -22.39 -15.34
CA LEU A 268 10.49 -22.51 -16.74
C LEU A 268 11.10 -21.45 -17.67
N HIS A 269 11.44 -20.28 -17.14
CA HIS A 269 12.03 -19.18 -17.91
C HIS A 269 13.56 -19.10 -17.76
N GLY A 270 14.19 -20.01 -17.00
CA GLY A 270 15.63 -19.95 -16.73
C GLY A 270 16.06 -18.70 -15.96
N LEU A 271 15.18 -18.18 -15.11
CA LEU A 271 15.41 -16.99 -14.29
C LEU A 271 15.84 -17.39 -12.87
N PRO A 272 16.58 -16.53 -12.15
CA PRO A 272 16.88 -16.77 -10.75
C PRO A 272 15.61 -16.90 -9.90
N GLU A 273 15.68 -17.73 -8.86
CA GLU A 273 14.67 -17.74 -7.80
C GLU A 273 14.78 -16.44 -6.98
N PRO A 274 13.68 -15.91 -6.43
CA PRO A 274 13.73 -14.68 -5.65
C PRO A 274 14.59 -14.83 -4.39
N GLU A 275 15.45 -13.85 -4.15
CA GLU A 275 16.22 -13.69 -2.91
C GLU A 275 15.39 -12.93 -1.87
N VAL A 276 14.54 -12.01 -2.33
CA VAL A 276 13.70 -11.17 -1.48
C VAL A 276 12.22 -11.46 -1.71
N PHE A 277 11.49 -11.71 -0.62
CA PHE A 277 10.05 -11.90 -0.59
C PHE A 277 9.41 -10.78 0.21
N HIS A 278 8.60 -9.95 -0.46
CA HIS A 278 7.86 -8.86 0.16
C HIS A 278 6.40 -9.27 0.34
N THR A 279 5.96 -9.31 1.59
CA THR A 279 4.55 -9.50 2.00
C THR A 279 3.86 -8.16 2.23
N ASN A 280 2.91 -7.81 1.35
CA ASN A 280 2.08 -6.63 1.48
C ASN A 280 0.88 -6.92 2.39
N GLU A 281 1.03 -6.63 3.68
CA GLU A 281 0.18 -7.10 4.79
C GLU A 281 0.31 -8.62 5.06
N GLY A 282 -0.25 -9.09 6.18
CA GLY A 282 -0.13 -10.49 6.65
C GLY A 282 -0.73 -11.57 5.75
N HIS A 283 -1.54 -11.21 4.75
CA HIS A 283 -2.34 -12.13 3.92
C HIS A 283 -1.54 -13.19 3.15
N ALA A 284 -0.27 -12.92 2.86
CA ALA A 284 0.62 -13.84 2.15
C ALA A 284 1.67 -14.48 3.06
N GLY A 285 1.56 -14.31 4.38
CA GLY A 285 2.60 -14.71 5.34
C GLY A 285 2.95 -16.21 5.31
N PHE A 286 2.02 -17.08 4.90
CA PHE A 286 2.28 -18.52 4.73
C PHE A 286 3.37 -18.84 3.68
N LEU A 287 3.76 -17.89 2.83
CA LEU A 287 4.89 -18.06 1.91
C LEU A 287 6.20 -18.36 2.66
N GLY A 288 6.39 -17.79 3.86
CA GLY A 288 7.60 -18.02 4.64
C GLY A 288 7.69 -19.47 5.13
N LEU A 289 6.54 -20.09 5.40
CA LEU A 289 6.45 -21.48 5.84
C LEU A 289 6.70 -22.47 4.70
N GLU A 290 6.24 -22.18 3.47
CA GLU A 290 6.63 -22.95 2.28
C GLU A 290 8.15 -22.91 2.06
N ARG A 291 8.77 -21.74 2.21
CA ARG A 291 10.23 -21.60 2.12
C ARG A 291 10.95 -22.42 3.20
N ILE A 292 10.47 -22.35 4.44
CA ILE A 292 11.02 -23.15 5.55
C ILE A 292 10.91 -24.65 5.24
N SER A 293 9.76 -25.13 4.77
CA SER A 293 9.57 -26.54 4.40
C SER A 293 10.55 -26.97 3.29
N SER A 294 10.75 -26.15 2.26
CA SER A 294 11.74 -26.43 1.21
C SER A 294 13.16 -26.56 1.79
N LEU A 295 13.57 -25.64 2.67
CA LEU A 295 14.88 -25.65 3.31
C LEU A 295 15.08 -26.84 4.27
N ILE A 296 14.03 -27.27 4.97
CA ILE A 296 14.07 -28.50 5.77
C ILE A 296 14.31 -29.72 4.86
N GLY A 297 13.70 -29.74 3.67
CA GLY A 297 13.96 -30.74 2.63
C GLY A 297 15.42 -30.78 2.16
N GLU A 298 16.17 -29.70 2.36
CA GLU A 298 17.61 -29.61 2.06
C GLU A 298 18.51 -29.95 3.27
N GLY A 299 17.92 -30.35 4.40
CA GLY A 299 18.64 -30.84 5.59
C GLY A 299 18.88 -29.79 6.67
N LEU A 300 18.08 -28.72 6.70
CA LEU A 300 18.05 -27.78 7.83
C LEU A 300 17.00 -28.22 8.86
N SER A 301 17.22 -27.89 10.12
CA SER A 301 16.17 -27.87 11.13
C SER A 301 15.27 -26.64 10.95
N PHE A 302 14.08 -26.65 11.56
CA PHE A 302 13.15 -25.51 11.52
C PHE A 302 13.81 -24.20 11.96
N GLN A 303 14.58 -24.22 13.07
CA GLN A 303 15.22 -23.02 13.61
C GLN A 303 16.31 -22.45 12.69
N GLU A 304 17.03 -23.31 11.97
CA GLU A 304 18.03 -22.92 10.97
C GLU A 304 17.35 -22.37 9.71
N ALA A 305 16.34 -23.08 9.20
CA ALA A 305 15.56 -22.67 8.03
C ALA A 305 14.83 -21.35 8.26
N LEU A 306 14.34 -21.11 9.48
CA LEU A 306 13.74 -19.85 9.88
C LEU A 306 14.71 -18.69 9.73
N GLN A 307 16.01 -18.85 10.02
CA GLN A 307 16.96 -17.73 9.86
C GLN A 307 17.14 -17.33 8.39
N VAL A 308 17.22 -18.31 7.48
CA VAL A 308 17.33 -18.08 6.04
C VAL A 308 16.06 -17.43 5.49
N ALA A 309 14.89 -17.99 5.82
CA ALA A 309 13.60 -17.46 5.38
C ALA A 309 13.40 -16.02 5.91
N ARG A 310 13.78 -15.77 7.17
CA ARG A 310 13.65 -14.48 7.83
C ARG A 310 14.50 -13.40 7.19
N ALA A 311 15.76 -13.71 6.87
CA ALA A 311 16.70 -12.78 6.24
C ALA A 311 16.19 -12.19 4.92
N GLY A 312 15.64 -13.05 4.05
CA GLY A 312 15.10 -12.63 2.76
C GLY A 312 13.66 -12.11 2.78
N THR A 313 13.04 -11.88 3.95
CA THR A 313 11.62 -11.48 4.04
C THR A 313 11.45 -10.03 4.49
N VAL A 314 10.67 -9.27 3.70
CA VAL A 314 10.20 -7.92 4.01
C VAL A 314 8.71 -7.96 4.30
N PHE A 315 8.29 -7.43 5.45
CA PHE A 315 6.90 -7.35 5.89
C PHE A 315 6.43 -5.90 6.00
N THR A 316 5.40 -5.52 5.24
CA THR A 316 4.79 -4.19 5.35
C THR A 316 3.42 -4.31 6.00
N THR A 317 3.18 -3.54 7.06
CA THR A 317 1.87 -3.41 7.69
C THR A 317 1.15 -2.15 7.21
N HIS A 318 -0.13 -2.29 6.85
CA HIS A 318 -1.00 -1.21 6.39
C HIS A 318 -2.13 -0.88 7.36
N THR A 319 -2.20 -1.65 8.46
CA THR A 319 -3.35 -1.67 9.35
C THR A 319 -3.06 -0.82 10.61
N PRO A 320 -3.78 0.30 10.82
CA PRO A 320 -3.56 1.18 11.97
C PRO A 320 -4.30 0.70 13.24
N VAL A 321 -5.15 -0.33 13.13
CA VAL A 321 -5.99 -0.84 14.22
C VAL A 321 -5.96 -2.37 14.29
N ALA A 322 -5.75 -2.92 15.48
CA ALA A 322 -5.64 -4.36 15.66
C ALA A 322 -6.85 -5.16 15.10
N ALA A 323 -8.06 -4.59 15.12
CA ALA A 323 -9.27 -5.23 14.60
C ALA A 323 -9.26 -5.47 13.08
N GLY A 324 -8.39 -4.77 12.32
CA GLY A 324 -8.23 -4.97 10.88
C GLY A 324 -7.27 -6.10 10.50
N ILE A 325 -6.61 -6.73 11.47
CA ILE A 325 -5.64 -7.81 11.26
C ILE A 325 -6.37 -9.15 11.21
N ASP A 326 -6.09 -9.94 10.16
CA ASP A 326 -6.64 -11.29 10.00
C ASP A 326 -6.17 -12.21 11.15
N ARG A 327 -7.15 -12.87 11.76
CA ARG A 327 -7.01 -13.79 12.89
C ARG A 327 -7.77 -15.07 12.58
N PHE A 328 -7.10 -16.20 12.71
CA PHE A 328 -7.72 -17.53 12.56
C PHE A 328 -7.77 -18.26 13.89
N GLU A 329 -8.73 -19.16 14.06
CA GLU A 329 -8.72 -20.07 15.19
C GLU A 329 -7.48 -20.97 15.13
N ARG A 330 -6.76 -21.11 16.24
CA ARG A 330 -5.55 -21.93 16.32
C ARG A 330 -5.82 -23.40 15.95
N SER A 331 -6.98 -23.91 16.33
CA SER A 331 -7.46 -25.27 16.00
C SER A 331 -7.63 -25.47 14.50
N LEU A 332 -8.16 -24.46 13.79
CA LEU A 332 -8.33 -24.49 12.35
C LEU A 332 -6.97 -24.53 11.64
N VAL A 333 -6.05 -23.65 12.02
CA VAL A 333 -4.68 -23.65 11.47
C VAL A 333 -4.00 -24.99 11.71
N ARG A 334 -4.07 -25.53 12.94
CA ARG A 334 -3.55 -26.86 13.30
C ARG A 334 -4.08 -27.96 12.38
N ARG A 335 -5.38 -27.96 12.08
CA ARG A 335 -6.00 -28.98 11.22
C ARG A 335 -5.38 -29.00 9.83
N TYR A 336 -5.12 -27.84 9.23
CA TYR A 336 -4.54 -27.73 7.89
C TYR A 336 -3.07 -28.13 7.86
N PHE A 337 -2.28 -27.69 8.85
CA PHE A 337 -0.85 -27.99 8.91
C PHE A 337 -0.52 -29.36 9.50
N GLY A 338 -1.51 -30.09 10.03
CA GLY A 338 -1.37 -31.51 10.37
C GLY A 338 -1.39 -32.45 9.16
N THR A 339 -1.47 -31.92 7.94
CA THR A 339 -1.44 -32.66 6.67
C THR A 339 -0.05 -32.62 6.04
N ASP A 340 0.15 -33.29 4.90
CA ASP A 340 1.38 -33.21 4.10
C ASP A 340 1.54 -31.86 3.32
N LEU A 341 0.84 -30.80 3.75
CA LEU A 341 0.89 -29.48 3.12
C LEU A 341 2.31 -28.89 3.15
N LEU A 342 2.99 -29.00 4.28
CA LEU A 342 4.36 -28.53 4.52
C LEU A 342 5.22 -29.63 5.16
N PRO A 343 5.73 -30.58 4.36
CA PRO A 343 6.54 -31.68 4.87
C PRO A 343 7.72 -31.18 5.74
N GLY A 344 7.91 -31.83 6.89
CA GLY A 344 9.01 -31.54 7.82
C GLY A 344 8.79 -30.37 8.78
N VAL A 345 7.75 -29.55 8.60
CA VAL A 345 7.42 -28.46 9.52
C VAL A 345 6.59 -29.00 10.68
N ASP A 346 7.09 -28.89 11.91
CA ASP A 346 6.30 -29.23 13.10
C ASP A 346 5.17 -28.20 13.31
N VAL A 347 3.99 -28.69 13.68
CA VAL A 347 2.80 -27.84 13.81
C VAL A 347 2.92 -26.88 15.00
N GLU A 348 3.56 -27.26 16.11
CA GLU A 348 3.73 -26.34 17.24
C GLU A 348 4.71 -25.21 16.91
N ASP A 349 5.80 -25.53 16.21
CA ASP A 349 6.77 -24.53 15.74
C ASP A 349 6.08 -23.49 14.84
N LEU A 350 5.21 -23.94 13.93
CA LEU A 350 4.40 -23.07 13.09
C LEU A 350 3.42 -22.23 13.92
N LEU A 351 2.65 -22.85 14.82
CA LEU A 351 1.65 -22.16 15.63
C LEU A 351 2.28 -21.11 16.55
N ALA A 352 3.52 -21.34 17.00
CA ALA A 352 4.29 -20.37 17.77
C ALA A 352 4.56 -19.08 16.99
N LEU A 353 4.66 -19.12 15.65
CA LEU A 353 4.86 -17.90 14.85
C LEU A 353 3.64 -16.98 14.87
N GLY A 354 2.42 -17.52 14.87
CA GLY A 354 1.19 -16.70 14.92
C GLY A 354 0.67 -16.41 16.32
N ALA A 355 1.29 -16.95 17.38
CA ALA A 355 0.74 -16.86 18.73
C ALA A 355 0.84 -15.46 19.35
N GLU A 356 -0.25 -14.97 19.93
CA GLU A 356 -0.31 -13.75 20.75
C GLU A 356 0.20 -14.03 22.18
N SER A 357 1.48 -14.35 22.32
CA SER A 357 2.09 -14.81 23.58
C SER A 357 2.40 -13.71 24.62
N TYR A 358 1.96 -12.48 24.38
CA TYR A 358 2.20 -11.32 25.24
C TYR A 358 1.04 -11.08 26.21
N ALA A 359 1.25 -10.25 27.25
CA ALA A 359 0.21 -9.93 28.22
C ALA A 359 -1.01 -9.28 27.53
N GLY A 360 -2.19 -9.89 27.69
CA GLY A 360 -3.43 -9.45 27.02
C GLY A 360 -3.66 -10.03 25.62
N GLY A 361 -2.74 -10.85 25.10
CA GLY A 361 -2.92 -11.63 23.88
C GLY A 361 -3.83 -12.86 24.06
N SER A 362 -4.34 -13.39 22.94
CA SER A 362 -5.18 -14.58 22.92
C SER A 362 -4.41 -15.84 22.47
N ASN A 363 -4.36 -16.86 23.33
CA ASN A 363 -3.70 -18.14 23.03
C ASN A 363 -4.46 -19.01 22.01
N ASP A 364 -5.76 -18.75 21.81
CA ASP A 364 -6.63 -19.53 20.93
C ASP A 364 -6.63 -19.01 19.47
N VAL A 365 -5.86 -17.95 19.21
CA VAL A 365 -5.81 -17.26 17.93
C VAL A 365 -4.44 -17.41 17.27
N PHE A 366 -4.47 -17.52 15.94
CA PHE A 366 -3.31 -17.37 15.07
C PHE A 366 -3.39 -16.02 14.35
N ASN A 367 -2.48 -15.12 14.68
CA ASN A 367 -2.44 -13.74 14.18
C ASN A 367 -1.46 -13.61 13.02
N MET A 368 -1.96 -13.22 11.85
CA MET A 368 -1.18 -13.17 10.62
C MET A 368 -0.12 -12.07 10.62
N ALA A 369 -0.36 -10.93 11.26
CA ALA A 369 0.63 -9.84 11.35
C ALA A 369 1.80 -10.21 12.28
N ILE A 370 1.52 -10.93 13.39
CA ILE A 370 2.56 -11.42 14.29
C ILE A 370 3.43 -12.46 13.57
N MET A 371 2.81 -13.37 12.82
CA MET A 371 3.55 -14.29 11.98
C MET A 371 4.42 -13.54 10.97
N GLY A 372 3.89 -12.50 10.31
CA GLY A 372 4.65 -11.64 9.40
C GLY A 372 5.88 -11.01 10.06
N LEU A 373 5.74 -10.45 11.27
CA LEU A 373 6.84 -9.86 12.03
C LEU A 373 7.88 -10.89 12.50
N ARG A 374 7.46 -12.12 12.84
CA ARG A 374 8.38 -13.21 13.23
C ARG A 374 9.06 -13.87 12.02
N LEU A 375 8.41 -13.88 10.86
CA LEU A 375 8.97 -14.39 9.61
C LEU A 375 9.76 -13.33 8.82
N GLY A 376 9.60 -12.03 9.10
CA GLY A 376 10.33 -10.96 8.42
C GLY A 376 11.46 -10.39 9.28
N GLN A 377 12.70 -10.39 8.77
CA GLN A 377 13.77 -9.62 9.42
C GLN A 377 13.51 -8.12 9.28
N HIS A 378 12.97 -7.71 8.14
CA HIS A 378 12.70 -6.32 7.81
C HIS A 378 11.20 -6.01 7.88
N ALA A 379 10.81 -4.99 8.63
CA ALA A 379 9.41 -4.57 8.74
C ALA A 379 9.23 -3.05 8.63
N ASN A 380 8.14 -2.60 8.00
CA ASN A 380 7.82 -1.17 7.91
C ASN A 380 6.33 -0.83 7.98
N GLY A 381 6.04 0.36 8.51
CA GLY A 381 4.79 1.09 8.29
C GLY A 381 4.84 1.95 7.01
N VAL A 382 3.72 2.60 6.69
CA VAL A 382 3.44 3.17 5.35
C VAL A 382 3.30 4.69 5.33
N SER A 383 3.59 5.32 6.46
CA SER A 383 3.79 6.75 6.71
C SER A 383 4.64 6.87 7.98
N THR A 384 5.20 8.05 8.24
CA THR A 384 6.00 8.26 9.46
C THR A 384 5.13 8.08 10.71
N LEU A 385 3.94 8.70 10.75
CA LEU A 385 2.99 8.56 11.86
C LEU A 385 2.51 7.10 12.02
N HIS A 386 2.27 6.38 10.91
CA HIS A 386 1.87 4.98 10.98
C HIS A 386 2.99 4.07 11.48
N GLY A 387 4.25 4.39 11.20
CA GLY A 387 5.39 3.69 11.79
C GLY A 387 5.32 3.74 13.32
N GLU A 388 5.05 4.92 13.89
CA GLU A 388 4.88 5.08 15.34
C GLU A 388 3.65 4.32 15.88
N VAL A 389 2.52 4.40 15.19
CA VAL A 389 1.30 3.66 15.56
C VAL A 389 1.57 2.15 15.56
N SER A 390 2.25 1.65 14.53
CA SER A 390 2.58 0.23 14.39
C SER A 390 3.50 -0.25 15.52
N ARG A 391 4.53 0.53 15.85
CA ARG A 391 5.43 0.20 16.97
C ARG A 391 4.69 0.12 18.30
N ARG A 392 3.80 1.08 18.59
CA ARG A 392 2.95 1.04 19.79
C ARG A 392 2.00 -0.15 19.78
N MET A 393 1.36 -0.44 18.65
CA MET A 393 0.39 -1.53 18.51
C MET A 393 1.03 -2.91 18.74
N PHE A 394 2.25 -3.11 18.26
CA PHE A 394 2.97 -4.38 18.39
C PHE A 394 3.98 -4.43 19.55
N ASN A 395 4.03 -3.40 20.41
CA ASN A 395 4.99 -3.30 21.52
C ASN A 395 4.98 -4.52 22.44
N GLY A 396 3.83 -5.19 22.58
CA GLY A 396 3.71 -6.42 23.37
C GLY A 396 4.65 -7.56 22.93
N LEU A 397 5.09 -7.58 21.66
CA LEU A 397 6.06 -8.56 21.16
C LEU A 397 7.51 -8.28 21.62
N TRP A 398 7.79 -7.07 22.13
CA TRP A 398 9.10 -6.62 22.60
C TRP A 398 8.99 -6.12 24.05
N PRO A 399 8.66 -7.00 25.02
CA PRO A 399 8.49 -6.59 26.41
C PRO A 399 9.78 -5.96 26.96
N GLY A 400 9.62 -4.84 27.68
CA GLY A 400 10.74 -4.09 28.27
C GLY A 400 11.43 -3.10 27.31
N PHE A 401 11.08 -3.10 26.03
CA PHE A 401 11.53 -2.06 25.09
C PHE A 401 10.53 -0.90 25.02
N ASP A 402 11.05 0.30 24.79
CA ASP A 402 10.25 1.44 24.41
C ASP A 402 9.73 1.27 22.99
N SER A 403 8.56 1.87 22.69
CA SER A 403 8.00 1.79 21.34
C SER A 403 8.93 2.40 20.28
N ALA A 404 9.87 3.28 20.63
CA ALA A 404 10.86 3.79 19.68
C ALA A 404 11.87 2.70 19.22
N ASP A 405 12.14 1.69 20.05
CA ASP A 405 13.12 0.62 19.79
C ASP A 405 12.53 -0.54 18.97
N VAL A 406 11.20 -0.66 18.92
CA VAL A 406 10.51 -1.72 18.16
C VAL A 406 10.97 -1.67 16.70
N PRO A 407 11.49 -2.78 16.12
CA PRO A 407 12.22 -2.82 14.85
C PRO A 407 11.28 -2.76 13.62
N ILE A 408 10.40 -1.77 13.59
CA ILE A 408 9.51 -1.45 12.48
C ILE A 408 9.90 -0.07 11.97
N THR A 409 10.39 0.06 10.74
CA THR A 409 10.71 1.38 10.14
C THR A 409 9.46 2.00 9.48
N SER A 410 9.62 3.04 8.69
CA SER A 410 8.58 3.59 7.81
C SER A 410 9.11 3.88 6.42
N ILE A 411 8.31 3.54 5.41
CA ILE A 411 8.45 4.03 4.03
C ILE A 411 7.11 4.62 3.66
N THR A 412 7.06 5.94 3.50
CA THR A 412 5.82 6.64 3.19
C THR A 412 5.35 6.26 1.79
N ASN A 413 4.07 5.93 1.63
CA ASN A 413 3.57 5.53 0.31
C ASN A 413 3.81 6.62 -0.76
N GLY A 414 3.79 6.21 -2.01
CA GLY A 414 3.75 7.08 -3.17
C GLY A 414 2.70 6.62 -4.17
N VAL A 415 2.42 7.45 -5.17
CA VAL A 415 1.48 7.16 -6.25
C VAL A 415 2.15 7.30 -7.60
N HIS A 416 1.76 6.45 -8.54
CA HIS A 416 2.43 6.39 -9.83
C HIS A 416 2.02 7.58 -10.72
N ALA A 417 2.87 8.61 -10.79
CA ALA A 417 2.56 9.87 -11.46
C ALA A 417 2.15 9.68 -12.93
N GLN A 418 2.77 8.74 -13.64
CA GLN A 418 2.39 8.46 -15.03
C GLN A 418 0.96 7.90 -15.16
N SER A 419 0.40 7.25 -14.14
CA SER A 419 -1.01 6.81 -14.15
C SER A 419 -1.99 7.88 -13.72
N TRP A 420 -1.60 8.74 -12.78
CA TRP A 420 -2.54 9.59 -12.03
C TRP A 420 -2.51 11.07 -12.44
N THR A 421 -1.45 11.52 -13.11
CA THR A 421 -1.40 12.89 -13.64
C THR A 421 -2.13 12.97 -14.98
N ASP A 422 -3.01 13.96 -15.11
CA ASP A 422 -3.79 14.20 -16.31
C ASP A 422 -2.92 14.51 -17.53
N PRO A 423 -3.27 14.01 -18.73
CA PRO A 423 -2.52 14.29 -19.96
C PRO A 423 -2.33 15.78 -20.26
N ALA A 424 -3.30 16.65 -19.94
CA ALA A 424 -3.18 18.08 -20.18
C ALA A 424 -2.06 18.72 -19.34
N LEU A 425 -1.89 18.27 -18.09
CA LEU A 425 -0.80 18.77 -17.24
C LEU A 425 0.56 18.26 -17.71
N LYS A 426 0.64 16.99 -18.14
CA LYS A 426 1.86 16.43 -18.74
C LYS A 426 2.24 17.17 -20.02
N SER A 427 1.26 17.49 -20.87
CA SER A 427 1.49 18.27 -22.09
C SER A 427 2.00 19.67 -21.76
N LEU A 428 1.43 20.33 -20.75
CA LEU A 428 1.91 21.64 -20.30
C LEU A 428 3.37 21.57 -19.83
N ALA A 429 3.71 20.58 -19.00
CA ALA A 429 5.07 20.35 -18.54
C ALA A 429 6.03 20.10 -19.72
N HIS A 430 5.62 19.27 -20.70
CA HIS A 430 6.46 18.99 -21.86
C HIS A 430 6.71 20.24 -22.70
N THR A 431 5.66 20.98 -23.04
CA THR A 431 5.76 22.16 -23.92
C THR A 431 6.47 23.34 -23.25
N LYS A 432 6.29 23.56 -21.95
CA LYS A 432 6.83 24.73 -21.24
C LYS A 432 8.12 24.44 -20.46
N LEU A 433 8.31 23.21 -19.99
CA LEU A 433 9.41 22.82 -19.10
C LEU A 433 10.32 21.73 -19.69
N GLY A 434 10.01 21.21 -20.89
CA GLY A 434 10.85 20.27 -21.63
C GLY A 434 10.80 18.81 -21.14
N THR A 435 9.91 18.46 -20.20
CA THR A 435 9.75 17.08 -19.69
C THR A 435 8.28 16.71 -19.51
N SER A 436 7.91 15.48 -19.87
CA SER A 436 6.58 14.91 -19.59
C SER A 436 6.51 14.20 -18.23
N ASP A 437 7.63 14.04 -17.54
CA ASP A 437 7.67 13.60 -16.16
C ASP A 437 7.40 14.77 -15.22
N THR A 438 6.17 14.83 -14.72
CA THR A 438 5.71 15.92 -13.85
C THR A 438 6.35 15.90 -12.46
N THR A 439 7.04 14.81 -12.09
CA THR A 439 7.75 14.70 -10.80
C THR A 439 9.14 15.35 -10.84
N THR A 440 9.72 15.55 -12.03
CA THR A 440 11.00 16.23 -12.24
C THR A 440 10.84 17.62 -12.87
N ALA A 441 9.63 17.97 -13.31
CA ALA A 441 9.30 19.26 -13.89
C ALA A 441 9.50 20.43 -12.90
N ASN A 442 10.17 21.50 -13.33
CA ASN A 442 10.34 22.71 -12.53
C ASN A 442 9.08 23.60 -12.57
N TRP A 443 8.06 23.22 -11.81
CA TRP A 443 6.79 23.96 -11.74
C TRP A 443 6.93 25.41 -11.22
N ALA A 444 8.03 25.71 -10.51
CA ALA A 444 8.34 27.06 -10.06
C ALA A 444 8.85 27.98 -11.19
N SER A 445 9.12 27.46 -12.40
CA SER A 445 9.56 28.27 -13.54
C SER A 445 8.51 29.31 -13.94
N ALA A 446 8.99 30.49 -14.31
CA ALA A 446 8.19 31.57 -14.88
C ALA A 446 7.67 31.25 -16.30
N ASP A 447 8.23 30.24 -16.97
CA ASP A 447 7.81 29.82 -18.32
C ASP A 447 6.36 29.30 -18.34
N VAL A 448 5.88 28.80 -17.20
CA VAL A 448 4.48 28.45 -16.97
C VAL A 448 3.80 29.62 -16.29
N SER A 449 2.97 30.37 -17.01
CA SER A 449 2.22 31.50 -16.45
C SER A 449 1.08 31.02 -15.53
N ASN A 450 0.50 31.93 -14.74
CA ASN A 450 -0.69 31.60 -13.94
C ASN A 450 -1.90 31.28 -14.83
N GLN A 451 -2.03 31.95 -15.98
CA GLN A 451 -3.07 31.67 -16.97
C GLN A 451 -2.92 30.27 -17.55
N ASP A 452 -1.70 29.81 -17.85
CA ASP A 452 -1.44 28.46 -18.38
C ASP A 452 -1.96 27.40 -17.41
N LEU A 453 -1.58 27.47 -16.13
CA LEU A 453 -2.05 26.53 -15.09
C LEU A 453 -3.56 26.62 -14.90
N TRP A 454 -4.11 27.83 -14.80
CA TRP A 454 -5.55 28.00 -14.56
C TRP A 454 -6.39 27.45 -15.72
N SER A 455 -5.93 27.64 -16.96
CA SER A 455 -6.59 27.12 -18.17
C SER A 455 -6.60 25.59 -18.18
N VAL A 456 -5.47 24.94 -17.88
CA VAL A 456 -5.38 23.48 -17.78
C VAL A 456 -6.30 22.94 -16.67
N ARG A 457 -6.32 23.58 -15.50
CA ARG A 457 -7.24 23.23 -14.41
C ARG A 457 -8.72 23.37 -14.81
N GLY A 458 -9.05 24.40 -15.60
CA GLY A 458 -10.38 24.58 -16.18
C GLY A 458 -10.79 23.45 -17.11
N GLN A 459 -9.88 22.97 -17.96
CA GLN A 459 -10.11 21.83 -18.83
C GLN A 459 -10.38 20.54 -18.03
N MET A 460 -9.58 20.25 -17.00
CA MET A 460 -9.78 19.10 -16.13
C MET A 460 -11.15 19.12 -15.44
N ARG A 461 -11.57 20.29 -14.91
CA ARG A 461 -12.91 20.46 -14.32
C ARG A 461 -14.01 20.17 -15.33
N LEU A 462 -13.90 20.70 -16.54
CA LEU A 462 -14.89 20.46 -17.59
C LEU A 462 -15.02 18.98 -17.95
N GLN A 463 -13.88 18.30 -18.18
CA GLN A 463 -13.85 16.86 -18.47
C GLN A 463 -14.55 16.05 -17.37
N PHE A 464 -14.27 16.37 -16.11
CA PHE A 464 -14.90 15.70 -14.98
C PHE A 464 -16.40 15.97 -14.88
N VAL A 465 -16.85 17.21 -15.06
CA VAL A 465 -18.27 17.56 -15.05
C VAL A 465 -19.04 16.80 -16.12
N GLU A 466 -18.49 16.69 -17.33
CA GLU A 466 -19.08 15.91 -18.42
C GLU A 466 -19.14 14.40 -18.10
N ASP A 467 -18.09 13.84 -17.50
CA ASP A 467 -18.07 12.45 -17.05
C ASP A 467 -19.07 12.18 -15.92
N ALA A 468 -19.16 13.05 -14.92
CA ALA A 468 -20.11 12.95 -13.82
C ALA A 468 -21.56 12.93 -14.33
N ARG A 469 -21.92 13.85 -15.24
CA ARG A 469 -23.25 13.89 -15.87
C ARG A 469 -23.55 12.61 -16.65
N ARG A 470 -22.58 12.09 -17.39
CA ARG A 470 -22.70 10.84 -18.15
C ARG A 470 -22.91 9.63 -17.25
N ARG A 471 -22.17 9.53 -16.15
CA ARG A 471 -22.30 8.44 -15.17
C ARG A 471 -23.64 8.46 -14.47
N LEU A 472 -24.11 9.64 -14.05
CA LEU A 472 -25.44 9.79 -13.47
C LEU A 472 -26.54 9.44 -14.46
N LEU A 473 -26.38 9.83 -15.73
CA LEU A 473 -27.31 9.47 -16.79
C LEU A 473 -27.36 7.95 -17.02
N ASN A 474 -26.20 7.28 -17.03
CA ASN A 474 -26.13 5.82 -17.19
C ASN A 474 -26.76 5.11 -15.99
N ALA A 475 -26.39 5.49 -14.76
CA ALA A 475 -26.97 4.94 -13.55
C ALA A 475 -28.50 5.12 -13.51
N TRP A 476 -29.00 6.27 -13.96
CA TRP A 476 -30.43 6.53 -14.06
C TRP A 476 -31.12 5.61 -15.07
N ARG A 477 -30.50 5.41 -16.26
CA ARG A 477 -31.03 4.54 -17.31
C ARG A 477 -31.08 3.07 -16.87
N ASP A 478 -30.06 2.61 -16.15
CA ASP A 478 -30.01 1.25 -15.61
C ASP A 478 -31.15 1.01 -14.61
N GLN A 479 -31.46 2.02 -13.79
CA GLN A 479 -32.57 1.97 -12.83
C GLN A 479 -33.95 2.17 -13.47
N ASN A 480 -34.02 2.86 -14.61
CA ASN A 480 -35.28 3.23 -15.27
C ASN A 480 -35.27 2.84 -16.77
N PRO A 481 -35.25 1.53 -17.10
CA PRO A 481 -35.23 1.09 -18.50
C PRO A 481 -36.43 1.64 -19.29
N GLY A 482 -36.15 2.31 -20.42
CA GLY A 482 -37.19 2.90 -21.28
C GLY A 482 -37.78 4.23 -20.79
N GLY A 483 -37.32 4.76 -19.65
CA GLY A 483 -37.74 6.06 -19.15
C GLY A 483 -37.05 7.24 -19.86
N ILE A 484 -37.62 8.44 -19.71
CA ILE A 484 -37.02 9.71 -20.16
C ILE A 484 -36.15 10.31 -19.04
N PRO A 485 -34.83 10.50 -19.25
CA PRO A 485 -33.95 11.04 -18.22
C PRO A 485 -34.34 12.46 -17.78
N PRO A 486 -34.27 12.76 -16.47
CA PRO A 486 -34.55 14.10 -15.96
C PRO A 486 -33.57 15.15 -16.50
N THR A 487 -34.10 16.31 -16.90
CA THR A 487 -33.28 17.40 -17.47
C THR A 487 -32.30 18.03 -16.49
N TRP A 488 -32.47 17.82 -15.19
CA TRP A 488 -31.55 18.35 -14.17
C TRP A 488 -30.19 17.65 -14.18
N ILE A 489 -30.10 16.40 -14.67
CA ILE A 489 -28.83 15.66 -14.78
C ILE A 489 -27.83 16.45 -15.63
N ASN A 490 -28.29 17.09 -16.70
CA ASN A 490 -27.46 17.93 -17.58
C ASN A 490 -26.95 19.22 -16.91
N ARG A 491 -27.44 19.55 -15.71
CA ARG A 491 -27.04 20.72 -14.91
C ARG A 491 -26.28 20.33 -13.65
N VAL A 492 -25.98 19.05 -13.46
CA VAL A 492 -25.16 18.59 -12.33
C VAL A 492 -23.76 19.12 -12.53
N PHE A 493 -23.29 19.85 -11.52
CA PHE A 493 -21.99 20.52 -11.46
C PHE A 493 -21.76 21.58 -12.54
N ASP A 494 -20.96 22.58 -12.20
CA ASP A 494 -20.52 23.66 -13.08
C ASP A 494 -18.98 23.72 -13.02
N PRO A 495 -18.27 23.72 -14.17
CA PRO A 495 -16.80 23.78 -14.19
C PRO A 495 -16.21 25.08 -13.64
N ASN A 496 -17.01 26.13 -13.44
CA ASN A 496 -16.59 27.41 -12.88
C ASN A 496 -16.81 27.52 -11.37
N VAL A 497 -17.37 26.50 -10.73
CA VAL A 497 -17.68 26.48 -9.29
C VAL A 497 -16.68 25.60 -8.56
N LEU A 498 -16.22 26.06 -7.40
CA LEU A 498 -15.27 25.36 -6.54
C LEU A 498 -15.73 23.93 -6.26
N THR A 499 -14.96 22.94 -6.73
CA THR A 499 -15.31 21.52 -6.60
C THR A 499 -14.51 20.83 -5.51
N ILE A 500 -15.19 20.33 -4.49
CA ILE A 500 -14.61 19.53 -3.40
C ILE A 500 -14.87 18.05 -3.67
N GLY A 501 -13.80 17.25 -3.72
CA GLY A 501 -13.84 15.81 -3.90
C GLY A 501 -13.75 15.02 -2.61
N PHE A 502 -14.54 13.96 -2.49
CA PHE A 502 -14.43 12.95 -1.45
C PHE A 502 -14.66 11.55 -2.05
N ALA A 503 -13.59 10.77 -2.24
CA ALA A 503 -13.75 9.37 -2.65
C ALA A 503 -12.86 8.36 -1.93
N ARG A 504 -13.47 7.33 -1.36
CA ARG A 504 -12.80 6.29 -0.56
C ARG A 504 -13.74 5.13 -0.25
N ARG A 505 -13.21 3.99 0.25
CA ARG A 505 -14.05 3.02 0.97
C ARG A 505 -14.75 3.73 2.14
N VAL A 506 -15.96 3.29 2.49
CA VAL A 506 -16.80 3.95 3.51
C VAL A 506 -16.90 3.12 4.80
N PRO A 507 -15.81 2.96 5.58
CA PRO A 507 -15.92 2.54 6.97
C PRO A 507 -16.17 3.76 7.88
N THR A 508 -16.67 3.51 9.09
CA THR A 508 -17.08 4.54 10.05
C THR A 508 -15.97 5.54 10.40
N TYR A 509 -14.73 5.08 10.59
CA TYR A 509 -13.60 5.94 10.97
C TYR A 509 -13.22 6.99 9.92
N LYS A 510 -13.65 6.84 8.66
CA LYS A 510 -13.40 7.85 7.60
C LYS A 510 -14.42 8.98 7.57
N ARG A 511 -15.44 8.92 8.45
CA ARG A 511 -16.38 10.00 8.75
C ARG A 511 -16.98 10.70 7.52
N LEU A 512 -17.51 9.89 6.58
CA LEU A 512 -18.21 10.37 5.38
C LEU A 512 -19.29 11.42 5.73
N THR A 513 -20.03 11.23 6.82
CA THR A 513 -21.13 12.11 7.20
C THR A 513 -20.74 13.26 8.13
N LEU A 514 -19.45 13.50 8.41
CA LEU A 514 -19.04 14.67 9.22
C LEU A 514 -19.52 15.98 8.58
N MET A 515 -19.51 16.05 7.25
CA MET A 515 -20.02 17.20 6.49
C MET A 515 -21.54 17.40 6.63
N LEU A 516 -22.27 16.41 7.15
CA LEU A 516 -23.70 16.49 7.46
C LEU A 516 -23.96 16.76 8.94
N HIS A 517 -22.94 17.11 9.73
CA HIS A 517 -23.12 17.46 11.14
C HIS A 517 -24.01 18.70 11.29
N ASP A 518 -23.86 19.70 10.41
CA ASP A 518 -24.78 20.83 10.25
C ASP A 518 -25.27 20.92 8.78
N PRO A 519 -26.38 20.24 8.45
CA PRO A 519 -26.90 20.19 7.08
C PRO A 519 -27.33 21.57 6.55
N GLU A 520 -27.79 22.47 7.41
CA GLU A 520 -28.22 23.81 7.00
C GLU A 520 -27.03 24.72 6.70
N ARG A 521 -25.95 24.62 7.49
CA ARG A 521 -24.69 25.30 7.16
C ARG A 521 -24.08 24.76 5.87
N LEU A 522 -24.11 23.44 5.65
CA LEU A 522 -23.68 22.87 4.37
C LEU A 522 -24.55 23.38 3.20
N ARG A 523 -25.87 23.43 3.36
CA ARG A 523 -26.80 24.00 2.36
C ARG A 523 -26.44 25.45 2.05
N ALA A 524 -26.15 26.26 3.06
CA ALA A 524 -25.76 27.65 2.88
C ALA A 524 -24.46 27.79 2.06
N LEU A 525 -23.46 26.94 2.29
CA LEU A 525 -22.22 26.90 1.51
C LEU A 525 -22.46 26.46 0.05
N LEU A 526 -23.24 25.40 -0.16
CA LEU A 526 -23.57 24.88 -1.51
C LEU A 526 -24.32 25.91 -2.36
N LEU A 527 -25.15 26.74 -1.72
CA LEU A 527 -26.03 27.72 -2.37
C LEU A 527 -25.59 29.17 -2.13
N HIS A 528 -24.36 29.38 -1.66
CA HIS A 528 -23.87 30.71 -1.35
C HIS A 528 -23.94 31.62 -2.60
N PRO A 529 -24.45 32.85 -2.51
CA PRO A 529 -24.69 33.69 -3.69
C PRO A 529 -23.41 34.11 -4.42
N GLU A 530 -22.34 34.40 -3.67
CA GLU A 530 -21.06 34.87 -4.23
C GLU A 530 -20.00 33.76 -4.32
N HIS A 531 -19.85 32.96 -3.27
CA HIS A 531 -18.85 31.88 -3.15
C HIS A 531 -19.47 30.47 -3.07
N PRO A 532 -20.31 30.03 -4.02
CA PRO A 532 -20.93 28.71 -3.96
C PRO A 532 -19.88 27.60 -4.00
N ILE A 533 -20.18 26.44 -3.42
CA ILE A 533 -19.36 25.24 -3.60
C ILE A 533 -20.16 24.11 -4.23
N GLN A 534 -19.45 23.12 -4.76
CA GLN A 534 -20.04 21.85 -5.13
C GLN A 534 -19.22 20.68 -4.60
N ILE A 535 -19.88 19.58 -4.24
CA ILE A 535 -19.25 18.42 -3.61
C ILE A 535 -19.55 17.16 -4.42
N VAL A 536 -18.51 16.44 -4.80
CA VAL A 536 -18.64 15.12 -5.39
C VAL A 536 -18.18 14.04 -4.42
N ILE A 537 -19.00 13.01 -4.29
CA ILE A 537 -18.79 11.91 -3.36
C ILE A 537 -18.79 10.61 -4.15
N ALA A 538 -17.86 9.72 -3.88
CA ALA A 538 -17.88 8.36 -4.43
C ALA A 538 -17.25 7.37 -3.46
N GLY A 539 -17.65 6.11 -3.52
CA GLY A 539 -17.10 5.12 -2.60
C GLY A 539 -17.95 3.87 -2.49
N LYS A 540 -17.35 2.82 -1.96
CA LYS A 540 -18.00 1.53 -1.73
C LYS A 540 -17.89 1.19 -0.25
N SER A 541 -18.99 0.77 0.37
CA SER A 541 -18.96 0.14 1.69
C SER A 541 -18.83 -1.38 1.54
N HIS A 542 -18.27 -2.06 2.53
CA HIS A 542 -18.20 -3.52 2.51
C HIS A 542 -19.62 -4.12 2.52
N PRO A 543 -19.91 -5.22 1.79
CA PRO A 543 -21.28 -5.76 1.73
C PRO A 543 -21.85 -6.16 3.09
N ALA A 544 -20.99 -6.49 4.06
CA ALA A 544 -21.36 -6.81 5.44
C ALA A 544 -21.33 -5.61 6.41
N ASP A 545 -20.93 -4.41 5.96
CA ASP A 545 -20.87 -3.19 6.77
C ASP A 545 -22.16 -2.37 6.60
N GLU A 546 -23.20 -2.77 7.32
CA GLU A 546 -24.51 -2.12 7.28
C GLU A 546 -24.46 -0.64 7.71
N GLU A 547 -23.60 -0.29 8.66
CA GLU A 547 -23.46 1.11 9.08
C GLU A 547 -22.81 1.94 7.97
N GLY A 548 -21.75 1.45 7.32
CA GLY A 548 -21.16 2.10 6.16
C GLY A 548 -22.15 2.30 5.00
N LYS A 549 -23.03 1.33 4.74
CA LYS A 549 -24.13 1.49 3.75
C LYS A 549 -25.14 2.55 4.18
N ARG A 550 -25.48 2.63 5.47
CA ARG A 550 -26.35 3.69 6.02
C ARG A 550 -25.74 5.08 5.89
N LEU A 551 -24.42 5.22 6.04
CA LEU A 551 -23.72 6.49 5.80
C LEU A 551 -23.86 6.94 4.33
N ILE A 552 -23.71 6.02 3.37
CA ILE A 552 -23.96 6.29 1.95
C ILE A 552 -25.41 6.73 1.73
N GLN A 553 -26.36 6.01 2.32
CA GLN A 553 -27.79 6.32 2.17
C GLN A 553 -28.11 7.75 2.62
N LYS A 554 -27.62 8.17 3.79
CA LYS A 554 -27.82 9.54 4.31
C LYS A 554 -27.33 10.61 3.33
N ILE A 555 -26.16 10.41 2.73
CA ILE A 555 -25.57 11.32 1.74
C ILE A 555 -26.41 11.36 0.47
N VAL A 556 -26.81 10.20 -0.06
CA VAL A 556 -27.64 10.13 -1.29
C VAL A 556 -28.97 10.84 -1.07
N GLN A 557 -29.62 10.63 0.07
CA GLN A 557 -30.88 11.28 0.42
C GLN A 557 -30.73 12.80 0.55
N PHE A 558 -29.68 13.28 1.21
CA PHE A 558 -29.39 14.71 1.31
C PHE A 558 -29.14 15.33 -0.08
N ALA A 559 -28.36 14.64 -0.92
CA ALA A 559 -28.05 15.10 -2.28
C ALA A 559 -29.25 15.08 -3.23
N ALA A 560 -30.30 14.31 -2.92
CA ALA A 560 -31.51 14.22 -3.76
C ALA A 560 -32.43 15.46 -3.68
N ASP A 561 -32.23 16.35 -2.69
CA ASP A 561 -32.99 17.59 -2.57
C ASP A 561 -32.95 18.38 -3.90
N PRO A 562 -34.10 18.75 -4.50
CA PRO A 562 -34.15 19.51 -5.74
C PRO A 562 -33.34 20.80 -5.76
N ALA A 563 -33.15 21.46 -4.60
CA ALA A 563 -32.31 22.64 -4.46
C ALA A 563 -30.81 22.33 -4.47
N LEU A 564 -30.42 21.11 -4.08
CA LEU A 564 -29.01 20.71 -3.87
C LEU A 564 -28.46 19.79 -4.95
N ARG A 565 -29.30 19.01 -5.63
CA ARG A 565 -28.90 17.93 -6.57
C ARG A 565 -28.04 18.35 -7.77
N THR A 566 -27.88 19.65 -8.01
CA THR A 566 -26.95 20.18 -9.02
C THR A 566 -25.59 20.60 -8.44
N ARG A 567 -25.47 20.68 -7.12
CA ARG A 567 -24.28 21.10 -6.36
C ARG A 567 -23.65 19.96 -5.54
N ILE A 568 -24.40 18.92 -5.20
CA ILE A 568 -23.85 17.75 -4.51
C ILE A 568 -24.36 16.48 -5.17
N ALA A 569 -23.46 15.52 -5.42
CA ALA A 569 -23.83 14.24 -6.00
C ALA A 569 -22.97 13.09 -5.48
N PHE A 570 -23.60 11.93 -5.31
CA PHE A 570 -22.93 10.65 -5.10
C PHE A 570 -22.79 9.92 -6.44
N LEU A 571 -21.57 9.63 -6.88
CA LEU A 571 -21.31 8.87 -8.10
C LEU A 571 -21.16 7.37 -7.76
N PRO A 572 -22.00 6.49 -8.33
CA PRO A 572 -21.93 5.06 -8.07
C PRO A 572 -20.74 4.40 -8.77
N ASP A 573 -20.34 3.26 -8.22
CA ASP A 573 -19.34 2.34 -8.78
C ASP A 573 -17.93 2.93 -8.95
N TYR A 574 -17.44 3.56 -7.88
CA TYR A 574 -16.09 4.12 -7.82
C TYR A 574 -15.01 3.09 -8.26
N ASN A 575 -14.22 3.46 -9.26
CA ASN A 575 -13.16 2.64 -9.84
C ASN A 575 -12.00 3.50 -10.42
N ILE A 576 -10.95 2.87 -10.96
CA ILE A 576 -9.77 3.57 -11.52
C ILE A 576 -10.18 4.54 -12.63
N ALA A 577 -11.09 4.15 -13.53
CA ALA A 577 -11.51 5.00 -14.64
C ALA A 577 -12.20 6.28 -14.16
N MET A 578 -13.07 6.19 -13.14
CA MET A 578 -13.64 7.38 -12.51
C MET A 578 -12.58 8.23 -11.82
N ALA A 579 -11.67 7.58 -11.10
CA ALA A 579 -10.63 8.23 -10.33
C ALA A 579 -9.67 9.05 -11.20
N GLN A 580 -9.34 8.56 -12.41
CA GLN A 580 -8.48 9.26 -13.38
C GLN A 580 -9.05 10.60 -13.87
N LEU A 581 -10.37 10.80 -13.81
CA LEU A 581 -11.01 12.08 -14.15
C LEU A 581 -11.39 12.89 -12.92
N MET A 582 -11.75 12.21 -11.82
CA MET A 582 -12.17 12.85 -10.58
C MET A 582 -11.02 13.57 -9.87
N TYR A 583 -9.85 12.93 -9.71
CA TYR A 583 -8.74 13.58 -9.01
C TYR A 583 -8.28 14.87 -9.71
N PRO A 584 -8.08 14.88 -11.05
CA PRO A 584 -7.79 16.14 -11.75
C PRO A 584 -8.96 17.11 -11.73
N GLY A 585 -10.20 16.64 -11.83
CA GLY A 585 -11.39 17.48 -11.90
C GLY A 585 -11.78 18.19 -10.60
N THR A 586 -11.25 17.77 -9.44
CA THR A 586 -11.51 18.41 -8.15
C THR A 586 -10.49 19.51 -7.85
N ASP A 587 -10.92 20.64 -7.29
CA ASP A 587 -10.02 21.72 -6.86
C ASP A 587 -9.51 21.52 -5.44
N VAL A 588 -10.34 20.94 -4.58
CA VAL A 588 -9.99 20.58 -3.20
C VAL A 588 -10.28 19.11 -2.97
N TRP A 589 -9.34 18.42 -2.33
CA TRP A 589 -9.53 17.04 -1.90
C TRP A 589 -9.73 16.97 -0.38
N LEU A 590 -10.91 16.53 0.05
CA LEU A 590 -11.30 16.49 1.46
C LEU A 590 -10.93 15.14 2.10
N ASN A 591 -10.17 15.18 3.19
CA ASN A 591 -9.86 14.03 4.05
C ASN A 591 -10.12 14.34 5.53
N ASN A 592 -11.07 13.65 6.16
CA ASN A 592 -11.41 13.88 7.57
C ASN A 592 -11.44 12.57 8.40
N PRO A 593 -10.45 11.66 8.28
CA PRO A 593 -10.44 10.45 9.09
C PRO A 593 -10.32 10.80 10.58
N LEU A 594 -10.77 9.90 11.45
CA LEU A 594 -10.40 9.94 12.87
C LEU A 594 -8.89 9.72 12.99
N ARG A 595 -8.19 10.64 13.64
CA ARG A 595 -6.76 10.52 13.92
C ARG A 595 -6.52 9.55 15.09
N PRO A 596 -5.53 8.63 15.06
CA PRO A 596 -4.58 8.33 13.97
C PRO A 596 -4.96 7.06 13.18
N LEU A 597 -6.20 6.97 12.67
CA LEU A 597 -6.77 5.75 12.07
C LEU A 597 -6.62 5.67 10.54
N GLU A 598 -6.01 6.67 9.89
CA GLU A 598 -5.58 6.56 8.50
C GLU A 598 -4.07 6.27 8.45
N ALA A 599 -3.70 5.05 8.03
CA ALA A 599 -2.29 4.64 7.95
C ALA A 599 -1.47 5.51 6.97
N CYS A 600 -2.07 5.95 5.87
CA CYS A 600 -1.42 6.84 4.91
C CYS A 600 -2.45 7.67 4.16
N GLY A 601 -3.15 7.09 3.17
CA GLY A 601 -4.20 7.75 2.40
C GLY A 601 -3.74 8.31 1.04
N THR A 602 -3.50 7.44 0.05
CA THR A 602 -2.95 7.81 -1.26
C THR A 602 -3.89 8.64 -2.17
N SER A 603 -5.16 8.82 -1.81
CA SER A 603 -6.12 9.60 -2.62
C SER A 603 -5.75 11.09 -2.68
N GLY A 604 -5.38 11.69 -1.54
CA GLY A 604 -4.91 13.08 -1.46
C GLY A 604 -3.62 13.31 -2.25
N MET A 605 -2.76 12.28 -2.35
CA MET A 605 -1.54 12.34 -3.15
C MET A 605 -1.86 12.45 -4.65
N LYS A 606 -2.80 11.64 -5.15
CA LYS A 606 -3.23 11.67 -6.57
C LYS A 606 -3.88 12.99 -6.94
N ALA A 607 -4.68 13.55 -6.03
CA ALA A 607 -5.26 14.87 -6.21
C ALA A 607 -4.16 15.96 -6.27
N ALA A 608 -3.19 15.91 -5.35
CA ALA A 608 -2.07 16.86 -5.30
C ALA A 608 -1.20 16.83 -6.58
N LEU A 609 -0.96 15.65 -7.18
CA LEU A 609 -0.23 15.53 -8.45
C LEU A 609 -0.89 16.27 -9.62
N ASN A 610 -2.18 16.59 -9.51
CA ASN A 610 -2.93 17.34 -10.52
C ASN A 610 -3.17 18.81 -10.13
N GLY A 611 -2.57 19.27 -9.02
CA GLY A 611 -2.74 20.63 -8.53
C GLY A 611 -4.03 20.86 -7.73
N ALA A 612 -4.70 19.80 -7.26
CA ALA A 612 -5.76 19.96 -6.26
C ALA A 612 -5.14 20.22 -4.88
N LEU A 613 -5.73 21.12 -4.11
CA LEU A 613 -5.27 21.46 -2.76
C LEU A 613 -5.92 20.51 -1.74
N ASN A 614 -5.17 20.07 -0.74
CA ASN A 614 -5.72 19.18 0.29
C ASN A 614 -6.40 19.99 1.41
N LEU A 615 -7.58 19.54 1.83
CA LEU A 615 -8.25 20.00 3.05
C LEU A 615 -8.37 18.78 3.97
N SER A 616 -7.49 18.66 4.95
CA SER A 616 -7.32 17.39 5.66
C SER A 616 -7.05 17.53 7.15
N ILE A 617 -7.57 16.58 7.94
CA ILE A 617 -7.05 16.29 9.28
C ILE A 617 -5.56 15.89 9.16
N LEU A 618 -4.73 16.28 10.13
CA LEU A 618 -3.30 15.91 10.21
C LEU A 618 -3.11 14.44 10.62
N ASP A 619 -3.47 13.54 9.72
CA ASP A 619 -3.32 12.09 9.85
C ASP A 619 -2.72 11.45 8.58
N GLY A 620 -2.22 10.22 8.69
CA GLY A 620 -1.59 9.50 7.59
C GLY A 620 -0.33 10.20 7.06
N TRP A 621 -0.26 10.44 5.75
CA TRP A 621 0.89 11.12 5.11
C TRP A 621 0.88 12.64 5.32
N TRP A 622 -0.28 13.22 5.62
CA TRP A 622 -0.45 14.67 5.59
C TRP A 622 0.45 15.44 6.58
N PRO A 623 0.66 14.98 7.83
CA PRO A 623 1.59 15.61 8.77
C PRO A 623 3.03 15.72 8.28
N GLU A 624 3.46 14.84 7.38
CA GLU A 624 4.84 14.79 6.89
C GLU A 624 5.13 15.91 5.88
N TYR A 625 4.11 16.39 5.17
CA TYR A 625 4.28 17.27 4.02
C TYR A 625 3.45 18.56 4.07
N TYR A 626 2.51 18.70 5.00
CA TYR A 626 1.75 19.94 5.15
C TYR A 626 2.64 21.11 5.57
N ASP A 627 2.56 22.23 4.83
CA ASP A 627 3.36 23.43 5.10
C ASP A 627 2.55 24.74 5.12
N GLY A 628 1.23 24.65 5.07
CA GLY A 628 0.32 25.79 5.06
C GLY A 628 0.17 26.51 3.71
N LYS A 629 0.89 26.09 2.66
CA LYS A 629 0.76 26.63 1.30
C LYS A 629 0.19 25.62 0.30
N ASN A 630 0.30 24.33 0.62
CA ASN A 630 -0.19 23.22 -0.20
C ASN A 630 -1.62 22.75 0.14
N GLY A 631 -2.33 23.50 0.98
CA GLY A 631 -3.69 23.17 1.42
C GLY A 631 -4.01 23.73 2.79
N TRP A 632 -4.94 23.07 3.48
CA TRP A 632 -5.41 23.44 4.82
C TRP A 632 -5.45 22.22 5.74
N ALA A 633 -5.05 22.44 6.99
CA ALA A 633 -5.21 21.47 8.06
C ALA A 633 -6.52 21.72 8.83
N ILE A 634 -7.37 20.70 8.92
CA ILE A 634 -8.50 20.69 9.86
C ILE A 634 -7.89 20.39 11.24
N PRO A 635 -7.99 21.29 12.24
CA PRO A 635 -7.46 21.04 13.57
C PRO A 635 -8.10 19.80 14.19
N SER A 636 -7.28 18.89 14.71
CA SER A 636 -7.78 17.72 15.45
C SER A 636 -8.20 18.12 16.85
N ALA A 637 -9.37 17.64 17.29
CA ALA A 637 -9.87 17.86 18.65
C ALA A 637 -9.43 16.70 19.57
N ASP A 638 -8.11 16.54 19.71
CA ASP A 638 -7.49 15.46 20.50
C ASP A 638 -7.85 15.55 22.00
N SER A 639 -8.17 16.75 22.50
CA SER A 639 -8.56 17.02 23.88
C SER A 639 -10.07 16.97 24.16
N ALA A 640 -10.90 16.58 23.19
CA ALA A 640 -12.35 16.49 23.38
C ALA A 640 -12.72 15.40 24.42
N GLY A 641 -13.80 15.62 25.17
CA GLY A 641 -14.23 14.71 26.23
C GLY A 641 -14.89 13.43 25.70
N ASP A 642 -15.53 13.49 24.53
CA ASP A 642 -16.12 12.33 23.85
C ASP A 642 -16.08 12.46 22.31
N SER A 643 -16.55 11.40 21.61
CA SER A 643 -16.57 11.35 20.15
C SER A 643 -17.53 12.36 19.51
N ALA A 644 -18.66 12.66 20.16
CA ALA A 644 -19.65 13.58 19.63
C ALA A 644 -19.15 15.03 19.70
N GLU A 645 -18.51 15.40 20.81
CA GLU A 645 -17.84 16.70 20.96
C GLU A 645 -16.71 16.86 19.95
N ARG A 646 -15.88 15.82 19.76
CA ARG A 646 -14.83 15.84 18.73
C ARG A 646 -15.42 16.09 17.34
N ASP A 647 -16.41 15.31 16.94
CA ASP A 647 -17.02 15.45 15.61
C ASP A 647 -17.66 16.83 15.42
N ARG A 648 -18.28 17.40 16.46
CA ARG A 648 -18.82 18.77 16.41
C ARG A 648 -17.72 19.80 16.19
N LEU A 649 -16.65 19.77 16.99
CA LEU A 649 -15.54 20.74 16.91
C LEU A 649 -14.82 20.67 15.56
N GLU A 650 -14.56 19.45 15.07
CA GLU A 650 -13.88 19.26 13.80
C GLU A 650 -14.78 19.57 12.59
N ALA A 651 -16.10 19.36 12.70
CA ALA A 651 -17.07 19.81 11.70
C ALA A 651 -17.18 21.35 11.66
N GLU A 652 -17.25 22.01 12.82
CA GLU A 652 -17.24 23.48 12.91
C GLU A 652 -15.98 24.06 12.24
N ALA A 653 -14.81 23.51 12.55
CA ALA A 653 -13.56 23.94 11.93
C ALA A 653 -13.52 23.67 10.41
N LEU A 654 -14.07 22.54 9.95
CA LEU A 654 -14.22 22.24 8.52
C LEU A 654 -15.05 23.32 7.81
N TYR A 655 -16.22 23.67 8.36
CA TYR A 655 -17.07 24.70 7.76
C TYR A 655 -16.38 26.08 7.80
N ASP A 656 -15.74 26.44 8.92
CA ASP A 656 -15.05 27.72 9.06
C ASP A 656 -13.92 27.88 8.03
N LEU A 657 -13.14 26.82 7.80
CA LEU A 657 -12.11 26.79 6.76
C LEU A 657 -12.71 27.00 5.37
N ILE A 658 -13.79 26.27 5.04
CA ILE A 658 -14.43 26.39 3.73
C ILE A 658 -14.97 27.80 3.50
N GLU A 659 -15.71 28.33 4.48
CA GLU A 659 -16.43 29.60 4.40
C GLU A 659 -15.49 30.80 4.34
N HIS A 660 -14.46 30.83 5.19
CA HIS A 660 -13.65 32.04 5.39
C HIS A 660 -12.29 32.00 4.70
N GLN A 661 -11.83 30.83 4.23
CA GLN A 661 -10.51 30.69 3.62
C GLN A 661 -10.57 30.04 2.24
N VAL A 662 -11.13 28.83 2.13
CA VAL A 662 -11.08 28.04 0.88
C VAL A 662 -11.90 28.72 -0.22
N ALA A 663 -13.20 28.94 0.01
CA ALA A 663 -14.08 29.48 -1.01
C ALA A 663 -13.70 30.93 -1.39
N PRO A 664 -13.46 31.87 -0.45
CA PRO A 664 -13.02 33.22 -0.81
C PRO A 664 -11.74 33.24 -1.65
N THR A 665 -10.73 32.44 -1.30
CA THR A 665 -9.46 32.39 -2.05
C THR A 665 -9.65 31.88 -3.48
N PHE A 666 -10.61 30.98 -3.72
CA PHE A 666 -10.93 30.50 -5.07
C PHE A 666 -11.65 31.56 -5.91
N TYR A 667 -12.50 32.38 -5.30
CA TYR A 667 -13.31 33.38 -6.01
C TYR A 667 -12.68 34.78 -6.09
N GLU A 668 -11.55 35.01 -5.42
CA GLU A 668 -10.75 36.23 -5.58
C GLU A 668 -10.04 36.23 -6.94
N ARG A 669 -10.62 36.92 -7.93
CA ARG A 669 -10.12 36.98 -9.32
C ARG A 669 -9.44 38.29 -9.64
N ASN A 670 -8.39 38.23 -10.47
CA ASN A 670 -7.80 39.42 -11.09
C ASN A 670 -8.60 39.87 -12.34
N ALA A 671 -8.07 40.87 -13.07
CA ALA A 671 -8.74 41.42 -14.27
C ALA A 671 -8.87 40.42 -15.43
N ASP A 672 -8.05 39.36 -15.44
CA ASP A 672 -8.04 38.30 -16.46
C ASP A 672 -8.80 37.03 -15.99
N ASP A 673 -9.60 37.12 -14.92
CA ASP A 673 -10.36 36.02 -14.30
C ASP A 673 -9.50 34.89 -13.69
N VAL A 674 -8.24 35.21 -13.33
CA VAL A 674 -7.31 34.28 -12.70
C VAL A 674 -7.29 34.46 -11.18
N PRO A 675 -7.40 33.38 -10.39
CA PRO A 675 -7.30 33.45 -8.94
C PRO A 675 -5.83 33.34 -8.52
N GLU A 676 -5.10 34.45 -8.53
CA GLU A 676 -3.63 34.46 -8.41
C GLU A 676 -3.11 33.74 -7.16
N ARG A 677 -3.74 33.98 -6.01
CA ARG A 677 -3.37 33.31 -4.75
C ARG A 677 -3.61 31.81 -4.81
N TRP A 678 -4.73 31.39 -5.40
CA TRP A 678 -5.05 29.97 -5.60
C TRP A 678 -4.03 29.30 -6.52
N VAL A 679 -3.73 29.90 -7.68
CA VAL A 679 -2.76 29.35 -8.64
C VAL A 679 -1.35 29.30 -8.06
N SER A 680 -0.98 30.28 -7.21
CA SER A 680 0.28 30.23 -6.46
C SER A 680 0.37 28.99 -5.56
N ASN A 681 -0.72 28.67 -4.84
CA ASN A 681 -0.79 27.46 -4.02
C ASN A 681 -0.74 26.18 -4.87
N ILE A 682 -1.40 26.16 -6.03
CA ILE A 682 -1.30 25.05 -7.00
C ILE A 682 0.15 24.84 -7.42
N ARG A 683 0.83 25.91 -7.85
CA ARG A 683 2.22 25.87 -8.29
C ARG A 683 3.14 25.34 -7.19
N HIS A 684 2.97 25.84 -5.98
CA HIS A 684 3.71 25.40 -4.80
C HIS A 684 3.48 23.91 -4.50
N THR A 685 2.23 23.46 -4.59
CA THR A 685 1.84 22.06 -4.41
C THR A 685 2.53 21.17 -5.45
N LEU A 686 2.47 21.53 -6.73
CA LEU A 686 3.12 20.76 -7.80
C LEU A 686 4.65 20.73 -7.63
N ALA A 687 5.26 21.84 -7.25
CA ALA A 687 6.72 21.93 -7.07
C ALA A 687 7.23 21.13 -5.87
N THR A 688 6.50 21.11 -4.75
CA THR A 688 6.95 20.48 -3.50
C THR A 688 6.46 19.04 -3.34
N LEU A 689 5.25 18.72 -3.79
CA LEU A 689 4.64 17.41 -3.55
C LEU A 689 4.82 16.43 -4.71
N SER A 690 4.96 16.88 -5.97
CA SER A 690 5.09 15.92 -7.10
C SER A 690 6.29 14.97 -6.97
N PRO A 691 7.51 15.44 -6.63
CA PRO A 691 8.64 14.54 -6.40
C PRO A 691 8.45 13.70 -5.13
N ALA A 692 8.01 14.34 -4.05
CA ALA A 692 7.90 13.72 -2.72
C ALA A 692 6.86 12.61 -2.67
N LEU A 693 5.76 12.72 -3.42
CA LEU A 693 4.65 11.75 -3.41
C LEU A 693 4.76 10.71 -4.53
N SER A 694 5.86 10.69 -5.28
CA SER A 694 6.06 9.73 -6.37
C SER A 694 6.23 8.29 -5.85
N ALA A 695 5.56 7.33 -6.50
CA ALA A 695 5.82 5.92 -6.27
C ALA A 695 7.24 5.49 -6.67
N ASP A 696 7.91 6.21 -7.60
CA ASP A 696 9.30 5.91 -7.95
C ASP A 696 10.24 6.22 -6.78
N ARG A 697 9.98 7.30 -6.03
CA ARG A 697 10.67 7.61 -4.78
C ARG A 697 10.45 6.50 -3.75
N MET A 698 9.19 6.12 -3.53
CA MET A 698 8.83 5.03 -2.60
C MET A 698 9.54 3.71 -2.97
N VAL A 699 9.45 3.26 -4.22
CA VAL A 699 10.09 2.01 -4.67
C VAL A 699 11.61 2.09 -4.57
N SER A 700 12.21 3.23 -4.89
CA SER A 700 13.65 3.43 -4.72
C SER A 700 14.07 3.34 -3.25
N GLU A 701 13.28 3.88 -2.32
CA GLU A 701 13.49 3.73 -0.88
C GLU A 701 13.37 2.27 -0.43
N TYR A 702 12.38 1.52 -0.93
CA TYR A 702 12.30 0.07 -0.66
C TYR A 702 13.57 -0.64 -1.13
N VAL A 703 14.07 -0.32 -2.33
CA VAL A 703 15.31 -0.92 -2.85
C VAL A 703 16.49 -0.61 -1.94
N GLN A 704 16.72 0.67 -1.63
CA GLN A 704 17.90 1.10 -0.88
C GLN A 704 17.87 0.67 0.59
N ARG A 705 16.70 0.79 1.25
CA ARG A 705 16.58 0.63 2.70
C ARG A 705 16.17 -0.78 3.12
N LEU A 706 15.49 -1.55 2.25
CA LEU A 706 14.94 -2.87 2.62
C LEU A 706 15.40 -4.00 1.70
N TYR A 707 15.24 -3.91 0.37
CA TYR A 707 15.54 -5.03 -0.53
C TYR A 707 17.03 -5.33 -0.65
N ARG A 708 17.90 -4.31 -0.74
CA ARG A 708 19.35 -4.53 -0.78
C ARG A 708 19.86 -5.16 0.53
N PRO A 709 19.49 -4.64 1.72
CA PRO A 709 19.79 -5.33 2.98
C PRO A 709 19.23 -6.75 3.05
N ALA A 710 17.96 -6.97 2.69
CA ALA A 710 17.34 -8.29 2.74
C ALA A 710 18.06 -9.30 1.83
N GLY A 711 18.41 -8.91 0.60
CA GLY A 711 19.17 -9.75 -0.32
C GLY A 711 20.59 -10.03 0.19
N HIS A 712 21.24 -9.05 0.82
CA HIS A 712 22.55 -9.23 1.44
C HIS A 712 22.51 -10.26 2.57
N TYR A 713 21.58 -10.10 3.53
CA TYR A 713 21.44 -11.06 4.64
C TYR A 713 21.00 -12.44 4.15
N GLU A 714 20.09 -12.53 3.17
CA GLU A 714 19.71 -13.81 2.57
C GLU A 714 20.92 -14.51 1.94
N GLY A 715 21.72 -13.78 1.15
CA GLY A 715 22.95 -14.32 0.56
C GLY A 715 23.95 -14.80 1.60
N LEU A 716 24.13 -14.08 2.71
CA LEU A 716 24.96 -14.51 3.84
C LEU A 716 24.42 -15.80 4.49
N MET A 717 23.11 -15.89 4.70
CA MET A 717 22.46 -17.05 5.33
C MET A 717 22.49 -18.29 4.44
N SER A 718 22.40 -18.12 3.12
CA SER A 718 22.37 -19.20 2.13
C SER A 718 23.77 -19.69 1.71
N ALA A 719 24.82 -18.89 1.96
CA ALA A 719 26.20 -19.25 1.59
C ALA A 719 26.78 -20.43 2.39
N ASN A 720 27.81 -21.08 1.83
CA ASN A 720 28.64 -22.09 2.50
C ASN A 720 27.85 -23.21 3.18
N ASN A 721 26.82 -23.75 2.49
CA ASN A 721 25.91 -24.76 3.04
C ASN A 721 25.22 -24.30 4.34
N TYR A 722 24.69 -23.07 4.30
CA TYR A 722 23.90 -22.45 5.36
C TYR A 722 24.65 -22.20 6.67
N ARG A 723 25.99 -22.09 6.63
CA ARG A 723 26.82 -22.02 7.84
C ARG A 723 26.38 -20.91 8.80
N ALA A 724 26.17 -19.70 8.29
CA ALA A 724 25.76 -18.56 9.11
C ALA A 724 24.38 -18.76 9.75
N ALA A 725 23.43 -19.36 9.02
CA ALA A 725 22.11 -19.68 9.55
C ALA A 725 22.19 -20.72 10.69
N ARG A 726 23.04 -21.73 10.55
CA ARG A 726 23.29 -22.74 11.60
C ARG A 726 23.91 -22.14 12.86
N GLU A 727 24.94 -21.33 12.67
CA GLU A 727 25.63 -20.64 13.77
C GLU A 727 24.69 -19.65 14.48
N LEU A 728 23.90 -18.87 13.74
CA LEU A 728 22.93 -17.94 14.31
C LEU A 728 21.79 -18.66 15.06
N ALA A 729 21.26 -19.75 14.52
CA ALA A 729 20.20 -20.52 15.18
C ALA A 729 20.70 -21.11 16.51
N ALA A 730 21.89 -21.71 16.51
CA ALA A 730 22.52 -22.23 17.72
C ALA A 730 22.81 -21.12 18.75
N TRP A 731 23.29 -19.96 18.27
CA TRP A 731 23.52 -18.78 19.10
C TRP A 731 22.21 -18.28 19.73
N LYS A 732 21.14 -18.07 18.95
CA LYS A 732 19.82 -17.62 19.45
C LYS A 732 19.27 -18.59 20.50
N GLY A 733 19.40 -19.90 20.28
CA GLY A 733 18.99 -20.93 21.26
C GLY A 733 19.72 -20.84 22.60
N ARG A 734 21.05 -20.63 22.58
CA ARG A 734 21.84 -20.35 23.80
C ARG A 734 21.36 -19.11 24.54
N ILE A 735 21.20 -18.00 23.81
CA ILE A 735 20.81 -16.70 24.36
C ILE A 735 19.46 -16.80 25.06
N VAL A 736 18.42 -17.32 24.38
CA VAL A 736 17.07 -17.48 24.94
C VAL A 736 17.10 -18.34 26.20
N SER A 737 17.87 -19.43 26.20
CA SER A 737 17.95 -20.35 27.35
C SER A 737 18.64 -19.72 28.58
N ALA A 738 19.66 -18.88 28.35
CA ALA A 738 20.41 -18.23 29.42
C ALA A 738 19.77 -16.91 29.91
N TRP A 739 18.96 -16.25 29.08
CA TRP A 739 18.44 -14.90 29.35
C TRP A 739 17.73 -14.70 30.69
N PRO A 740 16.95 -15.67 31.23
CA PRO A 740 16.33 -15.52 32.54
C PRO A 740 17.31 -15.30 33.71
N GLN A 741 18.61 -15.57 33.50
CA GLN A 741 19.67 -15.35 34.48
C GLN A 741 20.47 -14.06 34.24
N VAL A 742 20.18 -13.33 33.16
CA VAL A 742 20.85 -12.07 32.83
C VAL A 742 20.23 -10.94 33.64
N ALA A 743 21.04 -10.22 34.41
CA ALA A 743 20.55 -9.14 35.26
C ALA A 743 21.62 -8.07 35.48
N VAL A 744 21.20 -6.80 35.51
CA VAL A 744 22.04 -5.71 36.02
C VAL A 744 21.97 -5.74 37.54
N THR A 745 23.06 -6.13 38.20
CA THR A 745 23.08 -6.34 39.65
C THR A 745 23.41 -5.07 40.44
N HIS A 746 24.23 -4.20 39.87
CA HIS A 746 24.65 -2.95 40.52
C HIS A 746 25.10 -1.93 39.48
N VAL A 747 24.76 -0.65 39.70
CA VAL A 747 25.23 0.47 38.87
C VAL A 747 25.83 1.52 39.80
N GLU A 748 27.09 1.88 39.56
CA GLU A 748 27.77 2.98 40.24
C GLU A 748 27.96 4.13 39.25
N SER A 749 27.72 5.36 39.72
CA SER A 749 28.05 6.58 39.00
C SER A 749 29.08 7.42 39.76
N GLY A 750 30.04 7.98 39.04
CA GLY A 750 31.03 8.93 39.54
C GLY A 750 31.40 9.97 38.50
N GLY A 751 32.43 10.78 38.76
CA GLY A 751 32.93 11.79 37.82
C GLY A 751 32.27 13.16 37.89
N VAL A 752 31.08 13.26 38.50
CA VAL A 752 30.31 14.49 38.58
C VAL A 752 30.44 15.18 39.95
N SER A 753 30.52 16.51 39.95
CA SER A 753 30.61 17.31 41.18
C SER A 753 29.28 17.31 41.97
N SER A 754 29.26 17.88 43.18
CA SER A 754 28.01 17.98 43.96
C SER A 754 26.94 18.87 43.29
N VAL A 755 27.33 19.67 42.29
CA VAL A 755 26.43 20.43 41.42
C VAL A 755 26.87 20.16 39.97
N PRO A 756 26.25 19.19 39.27
CA PRO A 756 26.60 18.86 37.88
C PRO A 756 26.50 20.08 36.96
N GLU A 757 27.53 20.33 36.15
CA GLU A 757 27.54 21.39 35.13
C GLU A 757 27.49 20.80 33.71
N VAL A 758 27.03 21.61 32.74
CA VAL A 758 27.05 21.20 31.33
C VAL A 758 28.52 21.07 30.89
N GLY A 759 28.87 19.90 30.34
CA GLY A 759 30.23 19.51 29.97
C GLY A 759 30.94 18.64 31.02
N ASP A 760 30.32 18.35 32.17
CA ASP A 760 30.84 17.35 33.11
C ASP A 760 30.69 15.93 32.54
N ASP A 761 31.61 15.05 32.92
CA ASP A 761 31.61 13.63 32.52
C ASP A 761 31.01 12.75 33.63
N LEU A 762 29.92 12.05 33.30
CA LEU A 762 29.34 11.00 34.13
C LEU A 762 30.03 9.67 33.83
N HIS A 763 30.86 9.19 34.75
CA HIS A 763 31.48 7.87 34.67
C HIS A 763 30.56 6.81 35.25
N LEU A 764 30.27 5.77 34.48
CA LEU A 764 29.36 4.69 34.85
C LEU A 764 30.09 3.37 34.96
N ARG A 765 29.73 2.58 35.97
CA ARG A 765 30.20 1.23 36.21
C ARG A 765 29.00 0.33 36.45
N ALA A 766 28.71 -0.58 35.53
CA ALA A 766 27.60 -1.52 35.63
C ALA A 766 28.13 -2.94 35.87
N HIS A 767 27.74 -3.55 36.99
CA HIS A 767 27.97 -4.95 37.27
C HIS A 767 26.79 -5.77 36.73
N VAL A 768 27.09 -6.69 35.80
CA VAL A 768 26.10 -7.47 35.08
C VAL A 768 26.34 -8.97 35.27
N GLN A 769 25.32 -9.68 35.73
CA GLN A 769 25.30 -11.13 35.73
C GLN A 769 24.90 -11.61 34.33
N LEU A 770 25.75 -12.42 33.69
CA LEU A 770 25.56 -12.85 32.29
C LEU A 770 24.96 -14.26 32.15
N GLY A 771 24.69 -14.97 33.24
CA GLY A 771 24.03 -16.29 33.16
C GLY A 771 24.80 -17.36 32.37
N GLY A 772 26.12 -17.25 32.27
CA GLY A 772 26.97 -18.14 31.47
C GLY A 772 27.20 -17.68 30.02
N LEU A 773 26.66 -16.52 29.61
CA LEU A 773 26.97 -15.88 28.34
C LEU A 773 28.33 -15.16 28.38
N ALA A 774 28.96 -15.01 27.23
CA ALA A 774 30.18 -14.23 27.08
C ALA A 774 29.86 -12.73 27.01
N ALA A 775 30.84 -11.88 27.33
CA ALA A 775 30.65 -10.42 27.22
C ALA A 775 30.38 -9.97 25.77
N GLU A 776 30.87 -10.72 24.78
CA GLU A 776 30.62 -10.48 23.35
C GLU A 776 29.21 -10.88 22.88
N ASP A 777 28.50 -11.72 23.65
CA ASP A 777 27.13 -12.16 23.34
C ASP A 777 26.08 -11.05 23.65
N VAL A 778 26.48 -9.96 24.32
CA VAL A 778 25.59 -8.88 24.75
C VAL A 778 26.19 -7.50 24.51
N THR A 779 25.33 -6.48 24.46
CA THR A 779 25.70 -5.07 24.63
C THR A 779 25.07 -4.59 25.93
N VAL A 780 25.89 -3.97 26.79
CA VAL A 780 25.38 -3.24 27.96
C VAL A 780 25.28 -1.78 27.57
N GLU A 781 24.09 -1.20 27.69
CA GLU A 781 23.77 0.14 27.22
C GLU A 781 23.39 1.01 28.42
N VAL A 782 23.94 2.22 28.49
CA VAL A 782 23.33 3.30 29.27
C VAL A 782 22.31 4.01 28.39
N VAL A 783 21.11 4.18 28.93
CA VAL A 783 20.00 4.89 28.32
C VAL A 783 19.76 6.13 29.17
N TYR A 784 20.03 7.31 28.64
CA TYR A 784 19.99 8.56 29.42
C TYR A 784 19.22 9.66 28.69
N GLY A 785 18.62 10.57 29.46
CA GLY A 785 17.78 11.62 28.90
C GLY A 785 17.24 12.57 29.96
N LYS A 786 16.25 13.37 29.55
CA LYS A 786 15.58 14.30 30.44
C LYS A 786 14.63 13.55 31.36
N SER A 787 14.86 13.63 32.68
CA SER A 787 13.95 13.05 33.66
C SER A 787 12.74 13.97 33.88
N LEU A 788 11.54 13.39 33.81
CA LEU A 788 10.30 14.04 34.23
C LEU A 788 9.95 13.62 35.67
N GLY A 789 9.05 14.36 36.33
CA GLY A 789 8.59 14.02 37.69
C GLY A 789 7.84 12.69 37.83
N THR A 790 7.75 11.90 36.76
CA THR A 790 7.11 10.57 36.67
C THR A 790 8.13 9.43 36.49
N ASP A 791 9.42 9.67 36.75
CA ASP A 791 10.53 8.72 36.52
C ASP A 791 10.71 8.25 35.06
N GLU A 792 9.98 8.86 34.11
CA GLU A 792 10.16 8.64 32.68
C GLU A 792 11.30 9.49 32.11
N LEU A 793 12.05 8.92 31.15
CA LEU A 793 13.06 9.62 30.37
C LEU A 793 12.48 10.10 29.03
N ARG A 794 12.80 11.35 28.65
CA ARG A 794 12.53 11.91 27.31
C ARG A 794 13.82 12.32 26.62
N ASP A 795 13.77 12.47 25.30
CA ASP A 795 14.91 12.87 24.46
C ASP A 795 16.14 11.98 24.71
N VAL A 796 15.85 10.68 24.71
CA VAL A 796 16.75 9.61 25.15
C VAL A 796 17.90 9.44 24.15
N ALA A 797 19.10 9.29 24.68
CA ALA A 797 20.29 8.86 23.98
C ALA A 797 20.78 7.53 24.57
N ILE A 798 21.44 6.73 23.74
CA ILE A 798 21.93 5.39 24.08
C ILE A 798 23.42 5.34 23.81
N GLN A 799 24.19 4.83 24.78
CA GLN A 799 25.62 4.60 24.62
C GLN A 799 25.99 3.22 25.15
N ALA A 800 26.82 2.49 24.38
CA ALA A 800 27.35 1.21 24.81
C ALA A 800 28.44 1.40 25.90
N LEU A 801 28.39 0.56 26.92
CA LEU A 801 29.44 0.40 27.92
C LEU A 801 30.39 -0.72 27.49
N GLU A 802 31.68 -0.53 27.74
CA GLU A 802 32.72 -1.48 27.37
C GLU A 802 33.04 -2.42 28.54
N PRO A 803 33.28 -3.72 28.30
CA PRO A 803 33.69 -4.65 29.36
C PRO A 803 35.05 -4.24 29.93
N ALA A 804 35.16 -4.16 31.25
CA ALA A 804 36.40 -3.81 31.92
C ALA A 804 37.45 -4.94 31.76
N PRO A 805 38.76 -4.61 31.72
CA PRO A 805 39.82 -5.61 31.65
C PRO A 805 39.76 -6.60 32.83
N LEU A 806 40.07 -7.87 32.56
CA LEU A 806 40.00 -9.02 33.51
C LEU A 806 40.63 -8.80 34.90
N LYS A 807 41.52 -7.81 35.08
CA LYS A 807 42.16 -7.51 36.37
C LYS A 807 41.25 -6.77 37.37
N GLU A 808 40.16 -6.16 36.90
CA GLU A 808 39.17 -5.47 37.74
C GLU A 808 37.84 -6.26 37.83
N ALA A 809 37.75 -7.38 37.13
CA ALA A 809 36.56 -8.21 36.99
C ALA A 809 36.56 -9.35 38.02
N SER A 810 36.21 -9.08 39.28
CA SER A 810 35.41 -10.03 40.08
C SER A 810 35.22 -9.59 41.53
N THR A 811 34.02 -9.12 41.82
CA THR A 811 33.36 -9.37 43.08
C THR A 811 32.06 -10.13 42.76
N GLY A 812 31.97 -11.40 43.16
CA GLY A 812 30.70 -12.15 43.14
C GLY A 812 30.22 -12.75 41.81
N GLY A 813 31.04 -12.83 40.75
CA GLY A 813 30.67 -13.50 39.49
C GLY A 813 29.90 -12.65 38.48
N ALA A 814 29.76 -11.35 38.73
CA ALA A 814 29.26 -10.37 37.77
C ALA A 814 30.42 -9.78 36.94
N THR A 815 30.16 -9.55 35.65
CA THR A 815 31.08 -8.88 34.72
C THR A 815 30.90 -7.37 34.84
N LEU A 816 32.01 -6.63 34.94
CA LEU A 816 31.99 -5.18 35.02
C LEU A 816 32.04 -4.56 33.62
N PHE A 817 31.12 -3.63 33.36
CA PHE A 817 31.08 -2.78 32.17
C PHE A 817 31.24 -1.31 32.57
N THR A 818 31.97 -0.53 31.77
CA THR A 818 32.29 0.87 32.08
C THR A 818 32.11 1.78 30.87
N GLY A 819 31.75 3.03 31.10
CA GLY A 819 31.65 4.04 30.06
C GLY A 819 31.52 5.44 30.65
N THR A 820 31.61 6.45 29.80
CA THR A 820 31.51 7.86 30.17
C THR A 820 30.46 8.54 29.31
N VAL A 821 29.54 9.26 29.94
CA VAL A 821 28.50 10.06 29.27
C VAL A 821 28.76 11.54 29.56
N GLU A 822 28.92 12.35 28.52
CA GLU A 822 29.04 13.81 28.65
C GLU A 822 27.67 14.43 28.94
N LEU A 823 27.58 15.29 29.96
CA LEU A 823 26.37 16.05 30.28
C LEU A 823 26.21 17.23 29.33
N ASP A 824 25.63 16.98 28.16
CA ASP A 824 25.48 17.92 27.05
C ASP A 824 24.38 18.99 27.20
N ARG A 825 23.56 18.90 28.27
CA ARG A 825 22.33 19.71 28.41
C ARG A 825 22.04 20.13 29.84
N ALA A 826 21.45 21.31 29.99
CA ALA A 826 20.95 21.81 31.27
C ALA A 826 19.54 21.27 31.57
N GLY A 827 19.27 20.91 32.83
CA GLY A 827 17.96 20.48 33.31
C GLY A 827 18.00 19.18 34.11
N ALA A 828 16.83 18.61 34.41
CA ALA A 828 16.72 17.31 35.07
C ALA A 828 17.26 16.20 34.14
N PHE A 829 18.25 15.47 34.62
CA PHE A 829 18.92 14.38 33.91
C PHE A 829 18.63 13.06 34.62
N GLY A 830 18.35 12.01 33.87
CA GLY A 830 18.19 10.65 34.40
C GLY A 830 18.82 9.65 33.45
N TYR A 831 19.19 8.49 33.99
CA TYR A 831 19.72 7.39 33.21
C TYR A 831 19.30 6.05 33.81
N THR A 832 19.28 5.02 32.97
CA THR A 832 19.18 3.61 33.36
C THR A 832 20.20 2.79 32.58
N VAL A 833 20.45 1.56 33.01
CA VAL A 833 21.33 0.61 32.30
C VAL A 833 20.49 -0.58 31.87
N ARG A 834 20.65 -0.98 30.62
CA ARG A 834 20.03 -2.20 30.07
C ARG A 834 21.05 -3.10 29.40
N VAL A 835 20.70 -4.37 29.26
CA VAL A 835 21.47 -5.39 28.56
C VAL A 835 20.61 -5.93 27.42
N VAL A 836 21.19 -6.00 26.22
CA VAL A 836 20.54 -6.50 24.99
C VAL A 836 21.44 -7.52 24.28
N PRO A 837 20.90 -8.51 23.56
CA PRO A 837 21.72 -9.48 22.82
C PRO A 837 22.53 -8.80 21.72
N ARG A 838 23.75 -9.28 21.47
CA ARG A 838 24.64 -8.77 20.40
C ARG A 838 25.09 -9.88 19.47
N ASN A 839 24.84 -9.70 18.18
CA ASN A 839 25.39 -10.51 17.11
C ASN A 839 25.35 -9.70 15.79
N ASP A 840 26.40 -9.80 14.96
CA ASP A 840 26.52 -9.03 13.71
C ASP A 840 25.44 -9.37 12.67
N LEU A 841 24.75 -10.50 12.83
CA LEU A 841 23.67 -10.94 11.95
C LEU A 841 22.28 -10.47 12.41
N LEU A 842 22.18 -9.74 13.53
CA LEU A 842 20.95 -9.05 13.94
C LEU A 842 20.92 -7.65 13.34
N ILE A 843 19.75 -7.21 12.88
CA ILE A 843 19.59 -5.86 12.31
C ILE A 843 19.19 -4.81 13.36
N SER A 844 18.79 -5.24 14.55
CA SER A 844 18.40 -4.40 15.67
C SER A 844 18.66 -5.12 17.00
N PRO A 845 19.09 -4.40 18.06
CA PRO A 845 19.19 -4.98 19.40
C PRO A 845 17.85 -5.52 19.93
N ALA A 846 16.73 -4.96 19.45
CA ALA A 846 15.40 -5.42 19.80
C ALA A 846 14.94 -6.66 19.01
N GLU A 847 15.68 -7.14 18.01
CA GLU A 847 15.21 -8.22 17.11
C GLU A 847 14.73 -9.47 17.87
N MET A 848 15.41 -9.82 18.97
CA MET A 848 15.04 -10.99 19.78
C MET A 848 13.97 -10.73 20.84
N GLY A 849 13.57 -9.48 21.10
CA GLY A 849 12.62 -9.13 22.16
C GLY A 849 13.14 -9.44 23.58
N LEU A 850 14.46 -9.45 23.75
CA LEU A 850 15.12 -9.75 25.01
C LEU A 850 15.86 -8.52 25.52
N VAL A 851 15.51 -8.08 26.74
CA VAL A 851 16.19 -6.98 27.45
C VAL A 851 16.19 -7.27 28.94
N ALA A 852 17.27 -6.89 29.62
CA ALA A 852 17.33 -6.88 31.08
C ALA A 852 17.71 -5.46 31.55
N VAL A 853 16.86 -4.83 32.35
CA VAL A 853 17.04 -3.44 32.83
C VAL A 853 17.44 -3.46 34.30
N ALA A 854 18.21 -2.46 34.74
CA ALA A 854 18.47 -2.23 36.15
C ALA A 854 17.15 -2.00 36.92
N ASN A 855 16.97 -2.72 38.02
CA ASN A 855 15.82 -2.58 38.93
C ASN A 855 16.05 -1.49 39.98
#